data_AF-A0A5J4X8X0-F1
#
_entry.id   AF-A0A5J4X8X0-F1
#
_cell.length_a   1.000
_cell.length_b   1.000
_cell.length_c   1.000
_cell.angle_alpha   90.00
_cell.angle_beta   90.00
_cell.angle_gamma   90.00
#
_symmetry.space_group_name_H-M   'P 1'
#
loop_
_entity.id
_entity.type
_entity.pdbx_description
1 polymer ?
#
loop_
_entity_poly.entity_id
_entity_poly.type
_entity_poly.pdbx_seq_one_letter_code
_entity_poly.pdbx_strand_id
1 'polypeptide(L)'
;MGTNKCNTDTCIPRCKTDTFPEGGCRCTQKFHPTGCTCPEDKLGFYTKEQCEADQAYQKMTDCTISSTLPGIDCICTTSFHPIDCTCPKEPVKLGGIPNNTCSCRSSGDPRNGTDCPEYCTGPDIPSQDCVCDSDPLATFTLDDCQPTKTCTGDNIPEGCTPNCTEGSTDTVYSKSCKCISTSHPAGCMCPIATSELTGIPNARCECLTTNDPRAGQGECPPYCTKTIHPSECICDTGSTGTEWNLEKCQTTKICSEDDIEKGSCTCGETQNRPTGCLCRNNIDTDCICSIDGQASGCTYLKCSKQTEDDLPCECTQTNHPTGCMCPIAISELTGIPTDQCPCLTTGDPRAGSTCPPYCTDNEYSEGCACNSGDPRAGSTCPPYCTDNEYSEGCACNSGLNGYQECEYAALVACEDTTGSVVSEGSCKCKSGKSPVGCTCPLDDVDESYTKEQCEDEKYNALSDCSSGSILPSEGCLCNTEYIPNGCTCPRIITDDTNKVEECTDITKKCNELSKQQLEEVDTTLCKCYKAGDPRNGCTGQTIECDDSQADLSQVPISLCPCLATGDPRAGSTCPPYCTDNEYSEGCACNSGLNGYQECEYAALVACEDTTGSVVSEGSCKCKSGKSPVGCTCPLDDVDESYTRTACEDEKQQTSNYQQTDSSS
;
A
#
# COMPACT_ATOMS: atom_id res chain seq x y z
N MET A 1 10.53 46.87 -25.26
CA MET A 1 11.99 47.10 -25.28
C MET A 1 12.42 47.46 -23.86
N GLY A 2 12.85 46.45 -23.08
CA GLY A 2 13.38 46.61 -21.74
C GLY A 2 14.62 45.73 -21.65
N THR A 3 15.77 46.35 -21.44
CA THR A 3 17.11 45.78 -21.62
C THR A 3 17.49 44.87 -20.46
N ASN A 4 17.75 43.59 -20.75
CA ASN A 4 18.54 42.70 -19.91
C ASN A 4 19.89 43.36 -19.61
N LYS A 5 20.18 43.62 -18.33
CA LYS A 5 21.53 43.94 -17.87
C LYS A 5 22.24 42.65 -17.49
N CYS A 6 22.95 42.06 -18.44
CA CYS A 6 24.15 41.28 -18.15
C CYS A 6 25.29 41.94 -18.90
N ASN A 7 26.25 42.50 -18.16
CA ASN A 7 27.40 43.19 -18.73
C ASN A 7 28.60 42.24 -18.70
N THR A 8 29.10 41.89 -19.90
CA THR A 8 30.47 41.43 -20.23
C THR A 8 31.08 40.30 -19.39
N ASP A 9 30.65 39.06 -19.64
CA ASP A 9 31.45 37.93 -20.16
C ASP A 9 30.67 36.61 -19.95
N THR A 10 30.19 36.02 -21.05
CA THR A 10 29.57 34.67 -21.18
C THR A 10 28.50 34.27 -20.14
N CYS A 11 27.22 34.47 -20.46
CA CYS A 11 26.13 33.76 -19.79
C CYS A 11 26.19 32.26 -20.14
N ILE A 12 26.87 31.47 -19.33
CA ILE A 12 26.91 30.00 -19.43
C ILE A 12 25.51 29.45 -19.04
N PRO A 13 24.82 28.71 -19.92
CA PRO A 13 23.47 28.19 -19.65
C PRO A 13 23.48 27.08 -18.58
N ARG A 14 22.35 26.83 -17.89
CA ARG A 14 22.20 25.68 -16.97
C ARG A 14 22.26 24.35 -17.74
N CYS A 15 22.92 23.35 -17.17
CA CYS A 15 22.97 22.01 -17.75
C CYS A 15 21.56 21.39 -17.78
N LYS A 16 21.18 20.80 -18.91
CA LYS A 16 19.87 20.14 -19.13
C LYS A 16 19.98 18.61 -19.26
N THR A 17 21.20 18.10 -19.31
CA THR A 17 21.59 16.70 -19.58
C THR A 17 22.93 16.40 -18.92
N ASP A 18 23.26 15.14 -18.71
CA ASP A 18 24.59 14.69 -18.24
C ASP A 18 25.67 14.65 -19.33
N THR A 19 25.34 15.06 -20.55
CA THR A 19 26.31 15.31 -21.63
C THR A 19 26.84 16.74 -21.57
N PHE A 20 28.17 16.89 -21.60
CA PHE A 20 28.84 18.19 -21.59
C PHE A 20 28.65 18.93 -22.94
N PRO A 21 27.99 20.10 -22.98
CA PRO A 21 27.72 20.81 -24.23
C PRO A 21 28.93 21.63 -24.71
N GLU A 22 29.03 21.79 -26.03
CA GLU A 22 30.06 22.63 -26.68
C GLU A 22 29.82 24.10 -26.30
N GLY A 23 30.67 24.65 -25.42
CA GLY A 23 30.51 25.98 -24.81
C GLY A 23 30.29 26.00 -23.30
N GLY A 24 30.16 24.83 -22.66
CA GLY A 24 30.04 24.68 -21.20
C GLY A 24 28.64 24.97 -20.66
N CYS A 25 28.35 24.49 -19.44
CA CYS A 25 27.10 24.74 -18.74
C CYS A 25 27.31 24.91 -17.23
N ARG A 26 26.38 25.56 -16.51
CA ARG A 26 26.36 25.70 -15.05
C ARG A 26 25.65 24.48 -14.45
N CYS A 27 26.30 23.82 -13.50
CA CYS A 27 25.78 22.61 -12.86
C CYS A 27 24.45 22.88 -12.16
N THR A 28 23.60 21.86 -12.09
CA THR A 28 22.32 21.85 -11.39
C THR A 28 22.23 20.59 -10.52
N GLN A 29 21.32 20.58 -9.54
CA GLN A 29 21.09 19.39 -8.70
C GLN A 29 20.79 18.13 -9.53
N LYS A 30 20.06 18.28 -10.63
CA LYS A 30 19.68 17.17 -11.51
C LYS A 30 20.74 16.81 -12.55
N PHE A 31 21.47 17.80 -13.07
CA PHE A 31 22.43 17.62 -14.16
C PHE A 31 23.74 18.33 -13.85
N HIS A 32 24.81 17.54 -13.69
CA HIS A 32 26.12 18.01 -13.28
C HIS A 32 27.24 17.28 -14.07
N PRO A 33 27.29 17.38 -15.41
CA PRO A 33 28.30 16.69 -16.22
C PRO A 33 29.73 17.10 -15.85
N THR A 34 30.68 16.17 -16.03
CA THR A 34 32.10 16.43 -15.73
C THR A 34 32.60 17.68 -16.47
N GLY A 35 33.07 18.67 -15.70
CA GLY A 35 33.58 19.95 -16.24
C GLY A 35 32.57 21.11 -16.29
N CYS A 36 31.32 20.93 -15.83
CA CYS A 36 30.38 22.05 -15.67
C CYS A 36 30.89 23.08 -14.65
N THR A 37 30.40 24.32 -14.72
CA THR A 37 30.80 25.39 -13.79
C THR A 37 29.88 25.42 -12.57
N CYS A 38 30.44 25.39 -11.36
CA CYS A 38 29.65 25.43 -10.13
C CYS A 38 29.00 26.80 -9.89
N PRO A 39 27.76 26.85 -9.35
CA PRO A 39 27.14 28.06 -8.83
C PRO A 39 28.04 28.87 -7.88
N GLU A 40 28.14 30.19 -8.04
CA GLU A 40 28.79 31.06 -7.03
C GLU A 40 27.81 31.56 -5.95
N ASP A 41 26.51 31.43 -6.19
CA ASP A 41 25.47 31.94 -5.29
C ASP A 41 25.20 30.98 -4.12
N LYS A 42 25.30 31.48 -2.89
CA LYS A 42 24.89 30.79 -1.64
C LYS A 42 23.37 30.74 -1.41
N LEU A 43 22.55 31.14 -2.40
CA LEU A 43 21.12 31.44 -2.24
C LEU A 43 20.16 30.43 -2.90
N GLY A 44 20.63 29.21 -3.25
CA GLY A 44 19.76 28.17 -3.83
C GLY A 44 20.01 26.77 -3.25
N PHE A 45 19.05 25.86 -3.42
CA PHE A 45 19.09 24.46 -2.94
C PHE A 45 20.28 23.61 -3.44
N TYR A 46 21.07 24.13 -4.40
CA TYR A 46 22.27 23.48 -4.91
C TYR A 46 23.48 24.42 -4.73
N THR A 47 24.20 24.23 -3.63
CA THR A 47 25.28 25.13 -3.20
C THR A 47 26.57 24.87 -3.98
N LYS A 48 27.51 25.82 -3.90
CA LYS A 48 28.86 25.64 -4.44
C LYS A 48 29.56 24.44 -3.83
N GLU A 49 29.50 24.29 -2.50
CA GLU A 49 30.11 23.14 -1.82
C GLU A 49 29.51 21.81 -2.29
N GLN A 50 28.18 21.75 -2.44
CA GLN A 50 27.50 20.55 -2.91
C GLN A 50 27.84 20.22 -4.37
N CYS A 51 27.96 21.25 -5.21
CA CYS A 51 28.45 21.09 -6.58
C CYS A 51 29.90 20.59 -6.65
N GLU A 52 30.79 21.14 -5.81
CA GLU A 52 32.18 20.70 -5.75
C GLU A 52 32.29 19.25 -5.26
N ALA A 53 31.46 18.84 -4.29
CA ALA A 53 31.37 17.46 -3.82
C ALA A 53 30.84 16.50 -4.91
N ASP A 54 29.80 16.89 -5.66
CA ASP A 54 29.29 16.09 -6.77
C ASP A 54 30.31 15.95 -7.90
N GLN A 55 31.05 17.02 -8.21
CA GLN A 55 32.14 16.96 -9.18
C GLN A 55 33.32 16.13 -8.70
N ALA A 56 33.61 16.11 -7.39
CA ALA A 56 34.61 15.23 -6.81
C ALA A 56 34.19 13.77 -6.94
N TYR A 57 32.93 13.45 -6.60
CA TYR A 57 32.35 12.11 -6.75
C TYR A 57 32.43 11.59 -8.19
N GLN A 58 32.13 12.42 -9.19
CA GLN A 58 32.25 12.01 -10.61
C GLN A 58 33.68 11.74 -11.08
N LYS A 59 34.68 12.28 -10.38
CA LYS A 59 36.11 12.03 -10.67
C LYS A 59 36.63 10.80 -9.94
N MET A 60 35.86 10.24 -9.01
CA MET A 60 36.23 9.01 -8.32
C MET A 60 36.15 7.82 -9.29
N THR A 61 36.96 6.81 -8.98
CA THR A 61 36.98 5.56 -9.75
C THR A 61 36.45 4.42 -8.89
N ASP A 62 35.93 3.39 -9.54
CA ASP A 62 35.48 2.18 -8.87
C ASP A 62 36.64 1.51 -8.12
N CYS A 63 36.37 1.03 -6.90
CA CYS A 63 37.34 0.27 -6.13
C CYS A 63 37.71 -1.03 -6.87
N THR A 64 39.00 -1.39 -6.83
CA THR A 64 39.54 -2.61 -7.44
C THR A 64 40.32 -3.42 -6.42
N ILE A 65 40.86 -4.58 -6.83
CA ILE A 65 41.62 -5.47 -5.94
C ILE A 65 42.87 -4.81 -5.31
N SER A 66 43.39 -3.71 -5.90
CA SER A 66 44.49 -2.94 -5.33
C SER A 66 44.04 -1.91 -4.29
N SER A 67 42.74 -1.72 -4.09
CA SER A 67 42.15 -0.69 -3.22
C SER A 67 42.09 -1.09 -1.73
N THR A 68 42.85 -2.09 -1.29
CA THR A 68 42.79 -2.66 0.07
C THR A 68 43.54 -1.85 1.14
N LEU A 69 43.99 -0.63 0.84
CA LEU A 69 44.71 0.22 1.79
C LEU A 69 43.74 1.19 2.48
N PRO A 70 43.87 1.43 3.79
CA PRO A 70 43.12 2.49 4.49
C PRO A 70 43.37 3.86 3.83
N GLY A 71 42.30 4.60 3.51
CA GLY A 71 42.38 5.95 2.95
C GLY A 71 42.36 6.07 1.42
N ILE A 72 41.88 5.04 0.70
CA ILE A 72 41.66 5.13 -0.75
C ILE A 72 40.27 5.71 -1.04
N ASP A 73 40.26 6.85 -1.74
CA ASP A 73 39.06 7.53 -2.21
C ASP A 73 38.54 6.85 -3.50
N CYS A 74 37.71 5.82 -3.35
CA CYS A 74 37.10 5.07 -4.46
C CYS A 74 35.62 4.72 -4.19
N ILE A 75 34.87 4.44 -5.26
CA ILE A 75 33.46 4.05 -5.18
C ILE A 75 33.35 2.54 -4.94
N CYS A 76 32.60 2.14 -3.91
CA CYS A 76 32.39 0.74 -3.58
C CYS A 76 31.77 -0.02 -4.77
N THR A 77 32.19 -1.26 -4.99
CA THR A 77 31.57 -2.17 -5.96
C THR A 77 31.15 -3.46 -5.29
N THR A 78 30.28 -4.21 -5.97
CA THR A 78 29.85 -5.56 -5.52
C THR A 78 31.03 -6.50 -5.30
N SER A 79 32.11 -6.32 -6.08
CA SER A 79 33.31 -7.16 -6.00
C SER A 79 34.37 -6.62 -5.02
N PHE A 80 34.41 -5.31 -4.79
CA PHE A 80 35.43 -4.66 -3.95
C PHE A 80 34.83 -3.49 -3.16
N HIS A 81 34.66 -3.68 -1.85
CA HIS A 81 34.09 -2.71 -0.92
C HIS A 81 34.92 -2.70 0.39
N PRO A 82 36.12 -2.08 0.38
CA PRO A 82 36.91 -1.93 1.60
C PRO A 82 36.19 -1.04 2.62
N ILE A 83 36.58 -1.15 3.90
CA ILE A 83 36.15 -0.20 4.94
C ILE A 83 36.48 1.23 4.47
N ASP A 84 35.51 2.14 4.64
CA ASP A 84 35.56 3.56 4.26
C ASP A 84 35.52 3.88 2.75
N CYS A 85 35.16 2.94 1.86
CA CYS A 85 34.86 3.30 0.47
C CYS A 85 33.60 4.17 0.38
N THR A 86 33.50 4.99 -0.67
CA THR A 86 32.30 5.82 -0.88
C THR A 86 31.20 5.02 -1.57
N CYS A 87 29.99 5.06 -1.03
CA CYS A 87 28.87 4.27 -1.56
C CYS A 87 28.38 4.76 -2.94
N PRO A 88 27.93 3.84 -3.82
CA PRO A 88 27.23 4.18 -5.05
C PRO A 88 25.95 4.99 -4.79
N LYS A 89 25.75 6.08 -5.55
CA LYS A 89 24.50 6.85 -5.52
C LYS A 89 23.35 6.18 -6.27
N GLU A 90 23.66 5.38 -7.29
CA GLU A 90 22.65 4.64 -8.05
C GLU A 90 22.18 3.42 -7.25
N PRO A 91 20.86 3.26 -7.00
CA PRO A 91 20.34 2.16 -6.19
C PRO A 91 20.84 0.80 -6.68
N VAL A 92 20.74 0.52 -7.99
CA VAL A 92 21.11 -0.76 -8.60
C VAL A 92 22.54 -1.20 -8.27
N LYS A 93 23.47 -0.25 -8.08
CA LYS A 93 24.89 -0.54 -7.80
C LYS A 93 25.17 -0.90 -6.33
N LEU A 94 24.20 -0.72 -5.43
CA LEU A 94 24.30 -1.12 -4.03
C LEU A 94 24.13 -2.63 -3.83
N GLY A 95 23.52 -3.35 -4.78
CA GLY A 95 23.24 -4.77 -4.66
C GLY A 95 24.50 -5.59 -4.35
N GLY A 96 24.50 -6.36 -3.26
CA GLY A 96 25.65 -7.17 -2.85
C GLY A 96 26.76 -6.40 -2.11
N ILE A 97 26.55 -5.12 -1.77
CA ILE A 97 27.41 -4.38 -0.84
C ILE A 97 26.78 -4.46 0.57
N PRO A 98 27.50 -4.94 1.59
CA PRO A 98 26.96 -5.09 2.95
C PRO A 98 26.45 -3.79 3.60
N ASN A 99 25.44 -3.90 4.47
CA ASN A 99 24.81 -2.75 5.14
C ASN A 99 25.75 -1.99 6.11
N ASN A 100 26.77 -2.67 6.64
CA ASN A 100 27.77 -2.10 7.53
C ASN A 100 28.90 -1.37 6.76
N THR A 101 28.95 -1.54 5.43
CA THR A 101 29.79 -0.73 4.54
C THR A 101 29.00 0.42 3.94
N CYS A 102 27.78 0.13 3.46
CA CYS A 102 26.87 1.13 2.92
C CYS A 102 25.51 1.02 3.60
N SER A 103 25.14 2.04 4.40
CA SER A 103 23.85 2.11 5.08
C SER A 103 22.68 1.85 4.12
N CYS A 104 21.62 1.23 4.64
CA CYS A 104 20.40 0.99 3.88
C CYS A 104 19.73 2.30 3.50
N ARG A 105 19.17 2.37 2.30
CA ARG A 105 18.36 3.51 1.87
C ARG A 105 16.98 3.46 2.51
N SER A 106 16.39 4.64 2.73
CA SER A 106 15.03 4.80 3.27
C SER A 106 13.92 4.44 2.30
N SER A 107 14.25 4.25 1.02
CA SER A 107 13.34 3.82 -0.05
C SER A 107 14.14 3.17 -1.17
N GLY A 108 13.54 2.17 -1.84
CA GLY A 108 14.09 1.56 -3.06
C GLY A 108 15.51 0.99 -2.95
N ASP A 109 15.95 0.55 -1.77
CA ASP A 109 17.23 -0.17 -1.64
C ASP A 109 17.10 -1.56 -2.28
N PRO A 110 17.94 -1.93 -3.27
CA PRO A 110 17.85 -3.26 -3.89
C PRO A 110 18.21 -4.40 -2.93
N ARG A 111 18.76 -4.11 -1.74
CA ARG A 111 19.08 -5.09 -0.71
C ARG A 111 17.93 -5.31 0.28
N ASN A 112 16.78 -4.67 0.07
CA ASN A 112 15.55 -4.87 0.84
C ASN A 112 15.23 -6.38 1.02
N GLY A 113 15.01 -6.81 2.27
CA GLY A 113 14.68 -8.19 2.63
C GLY A 113 15.84 -9.19 2.58
N THR A 114 17.06 -8.73 2.28
CA THR A 114 18.26 -9.56 2.28
C THR A 114 19.28 -9.03 3.28
N ASP A 115 20.11 -8.06 2.87
CA ASP A 115 21.08 -7.39 3.74
C ASP A 115 20.47 -6.17 4.45
N CYS A 116 19.34 -5.65 3.96
CA CYS A 116 18.61 -4.55 4.58
C CYS A 116 17.24 -5.01 5.12
N PRO A 117 16.76 -4.43 6.24
CA PRO A 117 15.41 -4.74 6.74
C PRO A 117 14.33 -4.43 5.70
N GLU A 118 13.22 -5.15 5.78
CA GLU A 118 12.11 -4.94 4.85
C GLU A 118 11.36 -3.64 5.10
N TYR A 119 10.81 -3.04 4.04
CA TYR A 119 9.93 -1.89 4.17
C TYR A 119 8.54 -2.29 4.67
N CYS A 120 7.97 -1.45 5.53
CA CYS A 120 6.61 -1.66 6.01
C CYS A 120 5.60 -1.46 4.89
N THR A 121 4.75 -2.46 4.66
CA THR A 121 3.58 -2.37 3.76
C THR A 121 2.26 -2.31 4.53
N GLY A 122 2.35 -2.34 5.86
CA GLY A 122 1.27 -2.13 6.80
C GLY A 122 1.81 -2.08 8.23
N PRO A 123 0.94 -1.91 9.24
CA PRO A 123 1.35 -1.76 10.64
C PRO A 123 2.16 -2.94 11.21
N ASP A 124 1.99 -4.16 10.69
CA ASP A 124 2.72 -5.38 11.09
C ASP A 124 3.21 -6.21 9.90
N ILE A 125 3.33 -5.60 8.72
CA ILE A 125 3.66 -6.31 7.50
C ILE A 125 4.95 -5.70 6.96
N PRO A 126 6.03 -6.49 6.83
CA PRO A 126 6.17 -7.93 7.10
C PRO A 126 6.42 -8.30 8.58
N SER A 127 6.81 -7.33 9.41
CA SER A 127 6.99 -7.48 10.87
C SER A 127 7.02 -6.10 11.54
N GLN A 128 6.90 -6.03 12.87
CA GLN A 128 7.06 -4.78 13.62
C GLN A 128 8.41 -4.08 13.42
N ASP A 129 9.47 -4.81 13.06
CA ASP A 129 10.84 -4.29 12.90
C ASP A 129 11.12 -3.77 11.48
N CYS A 130 10.11 -3.78 10.60
CA CYS A 130 10.22 -3.20 9.26
C CYS A 130 10.58 -1.70 9.31
N VAL A 131 11.20 -1.21 8.25
CA VAL A 131 11.59 0.20 8.10
C VAL A 131 10.46 0.97 7.42
N CYS A 132 10.14 2.17 7.91
CA CYS A 132 9.16 3.02 7.24
C CYS A 132 9.72 3.55 5.92
N ASP A 133 9.01 3.27 4.83
CA ASP A 133 9.40 3.69 3.49
C ASP A 133 9.19 5.20 3.33
N SER A 134 10.23 5.90 2.87
CA SER A 134 10.15 7.33 2.57
C SER A 134 9.61 7.63 1.16
N ASP A 135 9.26 6.59 0.38
CA ASP A 135 8.65 6.75 -0.94
C ASP A 135 7.23 7.35 -0.79
N PRO A 136 6.93 8.50 -1.42
CA PRO A 136 5.59 9.09 -1.40
C PRO A 136 4.51 8.22 -2.07
N LEU A 137 4.90 7.18 -2.82
CA LEU A 137 4.01 6.20 -3.45
C LEU A 137 3.90 4.89 -2.64
N ALA A 138 4.54 4.81 -1.47
CA ALA A 138 4.41 3.64 -0.60
C ALA A 138 2.94 3.39 -0.22
N THR A 139 2.52 2.13 -0.28
CA THR A 139 1.16 1.70 0.09
C THR A 139 0.84 1.96 1.56
N PHE A 140 1.87 1.93 2.41
CA PHE A 140 1.82 2.37 3.79
C PHE A 140 2.73 3.58 3.96
N THR A 141 2.11 4.76 3.96
CA THR A 141 2.83 6.04 3.87
C THR A 141 3.71 6.29 5.09
N LEU A 142 4.71 7.15 4.94
CA LEU A 142 5.60 7.54 6.04
C LEU A 142 4.82 8.07 7.27
N ASP A 143 3.79 8.89 7.04
CA ASP A 143 2.94 9.50 8.09
C ASP A 143 2.02 8.48 8.81
N ASP A 144 1.73 7.37 8.14
CA ASP A 144 0.98 6.26 8.73
C ASP A 144 1.91 5.27 9.43
N CYS A 145 3.11 5.08 8.89
CA CYS A 145 4.09 4.12 9.41
C CYS A 145 4.80 4.61 10.66
N GLN A 146 5.34 5.84 10.67
CA GLN A 146 6.15 6.32 11.78
C GLN A 146 5.42 6.23 13.13
N PRO A 147 4.13 6.63 13.25
CA PRO A 147 3.41 6.55 14.51
C PRO A 147 3.26 5.12 15.03
N THR A 148 3.31 4.09 14.18
CA THR A 148 3.23 2.69 14.63
C THR A 148 4.48 2.22 15.38
N LYS A 149 5.62 2.89 15.18
CA LYS A 149 6.88 2.53 15.82
C LYS A 149 6.90 2.99 17.27
N THR A 150 7.39 2.13 18.17
CA THR A 150 7.55 2.47 19.58
C THR A 150 8.85 3.22 19.81
N CYS A 151 8.77 4.35 20.52
CA CYS A 151 9.96 5.14 20.83
C CYS A 151 10.88 4.44 21.85
N THR A 152 12.18 4.37 21.56
CA THR A 152 13.24 3.93 22.50
C THR A 152 13.96 5.08 23.21
N GLY A 153 13.71 6.31 22.77
CA GLY A 153 14.19 7.57 23.33
C GLY A 153 13.33 8.73 22.85
N ASP A 154 13.77 9.98 23.04
CA ASP A 154 13.03 11.16 22.57
C ASP A 154 12.94 11.15 21.04
N ASN A 155 11.79 10.76 20.52
CA ASN A 155 11.49 10.68 19.09
C ASN A 155 12.47 9.78 18.30
N ILE A 156 12.88 8.65 18.89
CA ILE A 156 13.74 7.65 18.25
C ILE A 156 12.99 6.33 18.09
N PRO A 157 12.72 5.85 16.85
CA PRO A 157 12.99 6.49 15.56
C PRO A 157 12.12 7.74 15.30
N GLU A 158 12.49 8.58 14.35
CA GLU A 158 11.73 9.80 14.03
C GLU A 158 10.27 9.50 13.69
N GLY A 159 9.36 10.26 14.30
CA GLY A 159 7.90 10.13 14.19
C GLY A 159 7.30 8.96 14.98
N CYS A 160 8.07 8.29 15.84
CA CYS A 160 7.57 7.22 16.70
C CYS A 160 6.54 7.70 17.73
N THR A 161 5.76 6.75 18.25
CA THR A 161 4.83 6.98 19.36
C THR A 161 5.37 6.39 20.67
N PRO A 162 5.47 7.17 21.76
CA PRO A 162 5.95 6.67 23.06
C PRO A 162 4.89 5.82 23.77
N ASN A 163 5.30 4.98 24.72
CA ASN A 163 4.36 4.27 25.59
C ASN A 163 3.69 5.24 26.58
N CYS A 164 2.41 5.04 26.88
CA CYS A 164 1.71 5.87 27.86
C CYS A 164 2.32 5.69 29.27
N THR A 165 2.54 6.78 30.00
CA THR A 165 3.06 6.78 31.38
C THR A 165 1.94 6.94 32.42
N GLU A 166 2.16 6.49 33.66
CA GLU A 166 1.17 6.62 34.75
C GLU A 166 0.91 8.11 35.05
N GLY A 167 -0.34 8.56 34.85
CA GLY A 167 -0.75 9.94 35.13
C GLY A 167 -1.88 10.48 34.23
N SER A 168 -2.15 9.85 33.08
CA SER A 168 -3.24 10.26 32.20
C SER A 168 -4.57 9.62 32.62
N THR A 169 -5.25 10.19 33.59
CA THR A 169 -6.66 9.86 33.85
C THR A 169 -7.62 10.51 32.85
N ASP A 170 -7.11 11.26 31.88
CA ASP A 170 -7.89 11.95 30.86
C ASP A 170 -7.64 11.36 29.47
N THR A 171 -8.66 11.42 28.63
CA THR A 171 -8.63 11.11 27.20
C THR A 171 -7.40 11.73 26.54
N VAL A 172 -6.60 10.92 25.87
CA VAL A 172 -5.46 11.32 25.04
C VAL A 172 -5.88 11.42 23.57
N TYR A 173 -5.14 12.21 22.79
CA TYR A 173 -5.41 12.31 21.35
C TYR A 173 -4.90 11.05 20.62
N SER A 174 -5.54 10.70 19.51
CA SER A 174 -5.10 9.56 18.68
C SER A 174 -3.63 9.71 18.26
N LYS A 175 -2.85 8.62 18.26
CA LYS A 175 -1.40 8.58 17.98
C LYS A 175 -0.49 9.27 19.02
N SER A 176 -1.00 9.76 20.16
CA SER A 176 -0.13 10.45 21.14
C SER A 176 0.70 9.52 22.03
N CYS A 177 0.17 8.35 22.37
CA CYS A 177 0.89 7.31 23.10
C CYS A 177 0.31 5.91 22.83
N LYS A 178 1.15 4.89 22.93
CA LYS A 178 0.79 3.48 22.77
C LYS A 178 0.29 2.92 24.10
N CYS A 179 -0.88 2.26 24.08
CA CYS A 179 -1.46 1.65 25.27
C CYS A 179 -0.53 0.55 25.80
N ILE A 180 -0.38 0.46 27.12
CA ILE A 180 0.32 -0.64 27.79
C ILE A 180 -0.55 -1.22 28.92
N SER A 181 -0.20 -2.41 29.41
CA SER A 181 -0.97 -3.12 30.43
C SER A 181 -1.20 -2.31 31.72
N THR A 182 -0.28 -1.41 32.07
CA THR A 182 -0.37 -0.55 33.26
C THR A 182 -0.97 0.84 33.00
N SER A 183 -1.00 1.31 31.74
CA SER A 183 -1.49 2.65 31.37
C SER A 183 -2.15 2.63 29.99
N HIS A 184 -3.47 2.74 29.98
CA HIS A 184 -4.29 2.65 28.77
C HIS A 184 -5.43 3.68 28.79
N PRO A 185 -5.15 5.00 28.63
CA PRO A 185 -6.15 6.09 28.62
C PRO A 185 -6.96 6.17 27.31
N ALA A 186 -8.09 6.88 27.32
CA ALA A 186 -9.02 6.85 26.19
C ALA A 186 -8.41 7.54 24.98
N GLY A 187 -8.41 6.88 23.82
CA GLY A 187 -7.73 7.38 22.63
C GLY A 187 -6.25 6.98 22.49
N CYS A 188 -5.67 6.21 23.43
CA CYS A 188 -4.33 5.64 23.21
C CYS A 188 -4.34 4.68 22.02
N MET A 189 -3.22 4.62 21.30
CA MET A 189 -3.06 3.73 20.16
C MET A 189 -2.84 2.29 20.64
N CYS A 190 -3.66 1.36 20.15
CA CYS A 190 -3.56 -0.04 20.53
C CYS A 190 -2.27 -0.69 20.03
N PRO A 191 -1.63 -1.56 20.83
CA PRO A 191 -0.53 -2.38 20.36
C PRO A 191 -0.95 -3.26 19.20
N ILE A 192 -0.05 -3.37 18.23
CA ILE A 192 -0.24 -4.21 17.06
C ILE A 192 0.24 -5.64 17.37
N ALA A 193 1.39 -5.75 18.07
CA ALA A 193 1.89 -7.03 18.56
C ALA A 193 0.88 -7.68 19.53
N THR A 194 0.34 -8.84 19.13
CA THR A 194 -0.72 -9.53 19.87
C THR A 194 -0.35 -9.75 21.33
N SER A 195 0.89 -10.13 21.64
CA SER A 195 1.38 -10.35 23.00
C SER A 195 1.23 -9.15 23.94
N GLU A 196 1.30 -7.92 23.41
CA GLU A 196 1.25 -6.67 24.17
C GLU A 196 -0.18 -6.27 24.56
N LEU A 197 -1.21 -6.90 23.99
CA LEU A 197 -2.62 -6.66 24.35
C LEU A 197 -2.99 -7.24 25.73
N THR A 198 -2.15 -8.12 26.29
CA THR A 198 -2.40 -8.74 27.59
C THR A 198 -2.54 -7.68 28.69
N GLY A 199 -3.69 -7.64 29.37
CA GLY A 199 -3.97 -6.66 30.42
C GLY A 199 -4.56 -5.33 29.93
N ILE A 200 -4.83 -5.20 28.62
CA ILE A 200 -5.54 -4.05 28.03
C ILE A 200 -7.01 -4.44 27.77
N PRO A 201 -8.02 -3.76 28.35
CA PRO A 201 -9.44 -4.11 28.20
C PRO A 201 -9.97 -4.00 26.77
N ASN A 202 -11.00 -4.80 26.45
CA ASN A 202 -11.64 -4.78 25.12
C ASN A 202 -12.29 -3.43 24.78
N ALA A 203 -12.75 -2.69 25.79
CA ALA A 203 -13.36 -1.36 25.65
C ALA A 203 -12.33 -0.27 25.27
N ARG A 204 -11.04 -0.60 25.35
CA ARG A 204 -9.96 0.25 24.86
C ARG A 204 -9.43 -0.24 23.52
N CYS A 205 -9.15 -1.53 23.42
CA CYS A 205 -8.63 -2.15 22.21
C CYS A 205 -9.53 -3.32 21.84
N GLU A 206 -10.20 -3.22 20.70
CA GLU A 206 -11.12 -4.25 20.22
C GLU A 206 -10.45 -5.63 20.17
N CYS A 207 -11.26 -6.67 20.33
CA CYS A 207 -10.77 -8.04 20.27
C CYS A 207 -10.35 -8.39 18.84
N LEU A 208 -9.15 -8.97 18.67
CA LEU A 208 -8.70 -9.41 17.37
C LEU A 208 -9.51 -10.61 16.88
N THR A 209 -9.70 -10.71 15.57
CA THR A 209 -10.42 -11.82 14.93
C THR A 209 -9.57 -13.09 14.79
N THR A 210 -8.27 -13.01 15.10
CA THR A 210 -7.34 -14.14 15.18
C THR A 210 -6.30 -13.90 16.29
N ASN A 211 -5.89 -14.98 16.98
CA ASN A 211 -4.79 -14.99 17.96
C ASN A 211 -4.75 -13.86 19.02
N ASP A 212 -5.91 -13.33 19.44
CA ASP A 212 -5.96 -12.39 20.57
C ASP A 212 -5.61 -13.13 21.88
N PRO A 213 -4.57 -12.73 22.63
CA PRO A 213 -4.21 -13.40 23.87
C PRO A 213 -5.26 -13.28 24.98
N ARG A 214 -6.21 -12.34 24.85
CA ARG A 214 -7.31 -12.12 25.79
C ARG A 214 -8.51 -13.05 25.54
N ALA A 215 -8.53 -13.76 24.40
CA ALA A 215 -9.62 -14.64 24.02
C ALA A 215 -9.86 -15.76 25.05
N GLY A 216 -11.12 -15.94 25.46
CA GLY A 216 -11.51 -16.97 26.43
C GLY A 216 -11.12 -16.68 27.88
N GLN A 217 -10.56 -15.51 28.18
CA GLN A 217 -10.21 -15.07 29.54
C GLN A 217 -11.24 -14.12 30.17
N GLY A 218 -12.40 -13.91 29.53
CA GLY A 218 -13.49 -13.06 30.01
C GLY A 218 -13.46 -11.63 29.44
N GLU A 219 -12.34 -11.18 28.90
CA GLU A 219 -12.20 -9.90 28.19
C GLU A 219 -12.60 -10.02 26.72
N CYS A 220 -12.19 -11.11 26.06
CA CYS A 220 -12.58 -11.38 24.68
C CYS A 220 -13.28 -12.74 24.57
N PRO A 221 -14.27 -12.87 23.67
CA PRO A 221 -14.88 -14.17 23.40
C PRO A 221 -13.83 -15.22 23.00
N PRO A 222 -14.00 -16.51 23.37
CA PRO A 222 -13.09 -17.55 22.94
C PRO A 222 -13.24 -17.81 21.43
N TYR A 223 -12.15 -18.22 20.77
CA TYR A 223 -12.25 -18.74 19.41
C TYR A 223 -12.93 -20.11 19.41
N CYS A 224 -13.82 -20.31 18.45
CA CYS A 224 -14.47 -21.60 18.26
C CYS A 224 -13.43 -22.64 17.82
N THR A 225 -13.46 -23.81 18.47
CA THR A 225 -12.64 -24.97 18.07
C THR A 225 -13.56 -26.15 17.78
N LYS A 226 -13.05 -27.15 17.08
CA LYS A 226 -13.77 -28.41 16.80
C LYS A 226 -14.42 -29.04 18.05
N THR A 227 -13.87 -28.81 19.24
CA THR A 227 -14.33 -29.36 20.52
C THR A 227 -14.99 -28.35 21.47
N ILE A 228 -14.89 -27.03 21.22
CA ILE A 228 -15.42 -25.97 22.08
C ILE A 228 -16.21 -25.00 21.20
N HIS A 229 -17.54 -25.07 21.28
CA HIS A 229 -18.46 -24.35 20.39
C HIS A 229 -19.69 -23.74 21.09
N PRO A 230 -19.51 -22.91 22.15
CA PRO A 230 -20.62 -22.18 22.78
C PRO A 230 -21.19 -21.09 21.85
N SER A 231 -22.41 -20.61 22.10
CA SER A 231 -23.05 -19.53 21.33
C SER A 231 -22.18 -18.26 21.23
N GLU A 232 -21.42 -17.99 22.28
CA GLU A 232 -20.59 -16.81 22.43
C GLU A 232 -19.21 -16.92 21.78
N CYS A 233 -18.81 -18.06 21.19
CA CYS A 233 -17.50 -18.14 20.53
C CYS A 233 -17.49 -17.41 19.18
N ILE A 234 -16.33 -16.90 18.78
CA ILE A 234 -16.10 -16.26 17.48
C ILE A 234 -15.30 -17.16 16.55
N CYS A 235 -15.59 -17.12 15.25
CA CYS A 235 -14.83 -17.87 14.25
C CYS A 235 -13.55 -17.14 13.90
N ASP A 236 -12.43 -17.84 14.00
CA ASP A 236 -11.09 -17.33 13.68
C ASP A 236 -10.92 -17.16 12.16
N THR A 237 -10.71 -15.92 11.72
CA THR A 237 -10.54 -15.57 10.30
C THR A 237 -9.18 -15.97 9.73
N GLY A 238 -8.19 -16.23 10.60
CA GLY A 238 -6.87 -16.72 10.22
C GLY A 238 -6.77 -18.24 10.10
N SER A 239 -7.86 -18.98 10.36
CA SER A 239 -7.88 -20.44 10.30
C SER A 239 -7.82 -20.95 8.86
N THR A 240 -6.62 -21.37 8.42
CA THR A 240 -6.33 -21.94 7.08
C THR A 240 -6.34 -23.48 7.05
N GLY A 241 -6.78 -24.13 8.13
CA GLY A 241 -6.76 -25.58 8.25
C GLY A 241 -7.74 -26.28 7.29
N THR A 242 -7.32 -27.36 6.64
CA THR A 242 -8.17 -28.15 5.71
C THR A 242 -9.36 -28.83 6.41
N GLU A 243 -9.20 -29.21 7.69
CA GLU A 243 -10.26 -29.83 8.49
C GLU A 243 -11.14 -28.81 9.26
N TRP A 244 -10.62 -27.63 9.59
CA TRP A 244 -11.29 -26.59 10.37
C TRP A 244 -10.89 -25.22 9.83
N ASN A 245 -11.73 -24.67 8.95
CA ASN A 245 -11.58 -23.35 8.34
C ASN A 245 -12.72 -22.43 8.79
N LEU A 246 -12.62 -21.14 8.42
CA LEU A 246 -13.61 -20.12 8.74
C LEU A 246 -15.04 -20.53 8.35
N GLU A 247 -15.21 -21.06 7.14
CA GLU A 247 -16.50 -21.51 6.61
C GLU A 247 -17.11 -22.64 7.46
N LYS A 248 -16.34 -23.70 7.75
CA LYS A 248 -16.78 -24.81 8.62
C LYS A 248 -17.15 -24.33 10.01
N CYS A 249 -16.39 -23.41 10.60
CA CYS A 249 -16.72 -22.82 11.90
C CYS A 249 -18.05 -22.06 11.90
N GLN A 250 -18.34 -21.32 10.82
CA GLN A 250 -19.60 -20.59 10.72
C GLN A 250 -20.80 -21.55 10.65
N THR A 251 -20.65 -22.69 9.98
CA THR A 251 -21.72 -23.70 9.87
C THR A 251 -22.04 -24.44 11.19
N THR A 252 -21.13 -24.46 12.16
CA THR A 252 -21.27 -25.25 13.40
C THR A 252 -22.00 -24.52 14.55
N LYS A 253 -22.50 -23.30 14.35
CA LYS A 253 -23.38 -22.64 15.34
C LYS A 253 -24.70 -23.41 15.49
N ILE A 254 -25.15 -23.65 16.72
CA ILE A 254 -26.32 -24.47 17.04
C ILE A 254 -27.59 -23.62 17.08
N CYS A 255 -28.64 -24.02 16.36
CA CYS A 255 -29.94 -23.34 16.38
C CYS A 255 -30.64 -23.52 17.74
N SER A 256 -31.13 -22.42 18.33
CA SER A 256 -31.88 -22.45 19.60
C SER A 256 -33.28 -21.84 19.52
N GLU A 257 -33.67 -21.25 18.38
CA GLU A 257 -34.92 -20.49 18.18
C GLU A 257 -35.81 -21.11 17.08
N ASP A 258 -37.12 -20.85 17.13
CA ASP A 258 -38.14 -21.49 16.27
C ASP A 258 -38.23 -20.90 14.84
N ASP A 259 -37.88 -19.63 14.67
CA ASP A 259 -37.89 -18.91 13.38
C ASP A 259 -36.47 -18.50 12.99
N ILE A 260 -35.77 -19.38 12.26
CA ILE A 260 -34.41 -19.15 11.77
C ILE A 260 -34.41 -18.98 10.25
N GLU A 261 -33.51 -18.11 9.77
CA GLU A 261 -33.22 -18.05 8.34
C GLU A 261 -32.65 -19.39 7.87
N LYS A 262 -33.11 -19.86 6.71
CA LYS A 262 -32.74 -21.18 6.16
C LYS A 262 -31.21 -21.27 6.01
N GLY A 263 -30.59 -22.34 6.52
CA GLY A 263 -29.16 -22.63 6.39
C GLY A 263 -28.25 -21.91 7.39
N SER A 264 -28.78 -21.05 8.27
CA SER A 264 -27.99 -20.20 9.16
C SER A 264 -27.32 -20.90 10.35
N CYS A 265 -27.71 -22.13 10.67
CA CYS A 265 -27.19 -22.88 11.82
C CYS A 265 -27.45 -24.39 11.69
N THR A 266 -26.72 -25.19 12.46
CA THR A 266 -26.88 -26.66 12.54
C THR A 266 -27.94 -27.06 13.57
N CYS A 267 -28.75 -28.07 13.25
CA CYS A 267 -29.84 -28.53 14.12
C CYS A 267 -29.35 -28.98 15.53
N GLY A 268 -30.11 -28.64 16.58
CA GLY A 268 -29.76 -28.89 17.99
C GLY A 268 -30.04 -30.32 18.50
N GLU A 269 -29.39 -30.71 19.62
CA GLU A 269 -29.45 -32.08 20.18
C GLU A 269 -30.77 -32.45 20.88
N THR A 270 -31.54 -31.46 21.35
CA THR A 270 -32.67 -31.70 22.26
C THR A 270 -33.95 -31.05 21.73
N GLN A 271 -34.74 -31.80 20.95
CA GLN A 271 -36.12 -31.50 20.54
C GLN A 271 -36.38 -30.21 19.74
N ASN A 272 -35.41 -29.30 19.62
CA ASN A 272 -35.52 -28.11 18.80
C ASN A 272 -34.85 -28.34 17.44
N ARG A 273 -35.65 -28.84 16.49
CA ARG A 273 -35.28 -29.01 15.07
C ARG A 273 -36.12 -28.04 14.23
N PRO A 274 -35.89 -26.73 14.34
CA PRO A 274 -36.63 -25.76 13.56
C PRO A 274 -36.43 -26.04 12.06
N THR A 275 -37.51 -25.94 11.29
CA THR A 275 -37.48 -26.21 9.85
C THR A 275 -36.58 -25.20 9.15
N GLY A 276 -35.57 -25.67 8.42
CA GLY A 276 -34.61 -24.81 7.72
C GLY A 276 -33.18 -24.82 8.29
N CYS A 277 -32.89 -25.54 9.37
CA CYS A 277 -31.51 -25.76 9.85
C CYS A 277 -30.70 -26.71 8.95
N LEU A 278 -29.36 -26.65 9.03
CA LEU A 278 -28.46 -27.62 8.41
C LEU A 278 -28.45 -28.94 9.21
N CYS A 279 -28.54 -30.07 8.53
CA CYS A 279 -28.50 -31.39 9.14
C CYS A 279 -27.14 -31.66 9.79
N ARG A 280 -27.13 -32.01 11.08
CA ARG A 280 -25.91 -32.38 11.80
C ARG A 280 -25.48 -33.81 11.49
N ASN A 281 -26.44 -34.72 11.36
CA ASN A 281 -26.21 -36.12 11.02
C ASN A 281 -27.44 -36.73 10.33
N ASN A 282 -27.34 -38.02 10.01
CA ASN A 282 -28.39 -38.80 9.35
C ASN A 282 -29.62 -39.14 10.22
N ILE A 283 -29.62 -38.76 11.50
CA ILE A 283 -30.78 -38.88 12.40
C ILE A 283 -31.62 -37.59 12.32
N ASP A 284 -31.07 -36.50 11.80
CA ASP A 284 -31.82 -35.28 11.53
C ASP A 284 -32.69 -35.49 10.27
N THR A 285 -33.99 -35.22 10.42
CA THR A 285 -35.01 -35.33 9.38
C THR A 285 -35.69 -33.97 9.24
N ASP A 286 -36.18 -33.63 8.05
CA ASP A 286 -36.79 -32.32 7.73
C ASP A 286 -35.84 -31.11 7.91
N CYS A 287 -34.53 -31.32 7.66
CA CYS A 287 -33.47 -30.30 7.64
C CYS A 287 -32.84 -30.17 6.24
N ILE A 288 -32.16 -29.04 5.99
CA ILE A 288 -31.40 -28.77 4.76
C ILE A 288 -30.04 -29.47 4.87
N CYS A 289 -29.54 -30.07 3.80
CA CYS A 289 -28.22 -30.71 3.83
C CYS A 289 -27.11 -29.65 3.96
N SER A 290 -26.10 -29.90 4.82
CA SER A 290 -24.86 -29.10 4.89
C SER A 290 -24.09 -29.16 3.56
N ILE A 291 -23.23 -28.16 3.30
CA ILE A 291 -22.32 -28.10 2.14
C ILE A 291 -21.46 -29.36 1.98
N ASP A 292 -21.21 -30.09 3.09
CA ASP A 292 -20.44 -31.33 3.09
C ASP A 292 -21.23 -32.57 2.62
N GLY A 293 -22.54 -32.45 2.32
CA GLY A 293 -23.35 -33.48 1.64
C GLY A 293 -23.46 -34.84 2.34
N GLN A 294 -23.10 -34.95 3.62
CA GLN A 294 -22.80 -36.24 4.26
C GLN A 294 -24.00 -36.93 4.96
N ALA A 295 -25.14 -36.27 5.15
CA ALA A 295 -26.26 -36.83 5.92
C ALA A 295 -27.24 -37.64 5.05
N SER A 296 -27.19 -38.98 5.15
CA SER A 296 -28.19 -39.86 4.52
C SER A 296 -29.60 -39.59 5.06
N GLY A 297 -30.55 -39.17 4.21
CA GLY A 297 -31.95 -38.90 4.58
C GLY A 297 -32.34 -37.42 4.68
N CYS A 298 -31.42 -36.50 4.36
CA CYS A 298 -31.72 -35.07 4.22
C CYS A 298 -32.35 -34.74 2.86
N THR A 299 -33.07 -33.61 2.78
CA THR A 299 -33.71 -33.15 1.54
C THR A 299 -33.06 -31.84 1.09
N TYR A 300 -32.50 -31.84 -0.11
CA TYR A 300 -32.15 -30.60 -0.79
C TYR A 300 -33.46 -29.91 -1.20
N LEU A 301 -33.55 -28.61 -0.94
CA LEU A 301 -34.68 -27.83 -1.43
C LEU A 301 -34.62 -27.78 -2.95
N LYS A 302 -35.76 -27.93 -3.64
CA LYS A 302 -35.83 -27.72 -5.08
C LYS A 302 -35.56 -26.23 -5.35
N CYS A 303 -34.67 -25.93 -6.31
CA CYS A 303 -34.38 -24.54 -6.65
C CYS A 303 -35.69 -23.82 -7.06
N SER A 304 -35.93 -22.68 -6.44
CA SER A 304 -37.06 -21.78 -6.66
C SER A 304 -36.69 -20.62 -7.59
N LYS A 305 -35.40 -20.35 -7.79
CA LYS A 305 -34.86 -19.30 -8.65
C LYS A 305 -33.69 -19.82 -9.50
N GLN A 306 -33.39 -19.09 -10.57
CA GLN A 306 -32.21 -19.30 -11.43
C GLN A 306 -31.01 -18.44 -10.96
N THR A 307 -30.81 -18.30 -9.64
CA THR A 307 -29.77 -17.45 -9.04
C THR A 307 -28.93 -18.22 -8.01
N GLU A 308 -27.65 -17.87 -7.86
CA GLU A 308 -26.74 -18.52 -6.89
C GLU A 308 -27.17 -18.32 -5.43
N ASP A 309 -27.94 -17.26 -5.13
CA ASP A 309 -28.56 -17.01 -3.81
C ASP A 309 -29.49 -18.14 -3.32
N ASP A 310 -29.90 -19.03 -4.23
CA ASP A 310 -30.82 -20.14 -3.92
C ASP A 310 -30.07 -21.44 -3.59
N LEU A 311 -28.73 -21.44 -3.61
CA LEU A 311 -27.87 -22.57 -3.30
C LEU A 311 -27.59 -22.72 -1.79
N PRO A 312 -27.42 -23.95 -1.25
CA PRO A 312 -27.46 -25.24 -1.94
C PRO A 312 -28.90 -25.74 -2.16
N CYS A 313 -29.25 -26.02 -3.43
CA CYS A 313 -30.54 -26.54 -3.84
C CYS A 313 -30.39 -27.65 -4.89
N GLU A 314 -31.42 -28.47 -5.03
CA GLU A 314 -31.53 -29.47 -6.09
C GLU A 314 -32.09 -28.84 -7.35
N CYS A 315 -31.38 -29.02 -8.47
CA CYS A 315 -31.79 -28.51 -9.77
C CYS A 315 -33.18 -29.03 -10.17
N THR A 316 -33.92 -28.20 -10.89
CA THR A 316 -35.23 -28.54 -11.46
C THR A 316 -35.27 -28.23 -12.95
N GLN A 317 -36.31 -28.71 -13.63
CA GLN A 317 -36.51 -28.42 -15.06
C GLN A 317 -36.63 -26.92 -15.34
N THR A 318 -37.11 -26.12 -14.39
CA THR A 318 -37.37 -24.69 -14.56
C THR A 318 -36.32 -23.80 -13.90
N ASN A 319 -35.70 -24.27 -12.81
CA ASN A 319 -34.74 -23.53 -11.98
C ASN A 319 -33.50 -24.40 -11.74
N HIS A 320 -32.37 -24.02 -12.33
CA HIS A 320 -31.09 -24.73 -12.32
C HIS A 320 -29.93 -23.71 -12.37
N PRO A 321 -29.73 -22.90 -11.31
CA PRO A 321 -28.61 -21.98 -11.25
C PRO A 321 -27.27 -22.73 -11.21
N THR A 322 -26.23 -22.09 -11.74
CA THR A 322 -24.83 -22.57 -11.69
C THR A 322 -24.46 -22.98 -10.27
N GLY A 323 -24.12 -24.25 -10.08
CA GLY A 323 -23.76 -24.80 -8.76
C GLY A 323 -24.87 -25.55 -8.04
N CYS A 324 -26.07 -25.68 -8.62
CA CYS A 324 -27.12 -26.53 -8.06
C CYS A 324 -26.75 -28.01 -8.13
N MET A 325 -27.29 -28.78 -7.17
CA MET A 325 -27.05 -30.22 -7.13
C MET A 325 -27.98 -30.97 -8.07
N CYS A 326 -27.41 -31.91 -8.83
CA CYS A 326 -28.19 -32.70 -9.77
C CYS A 326 -29.13 -33.69 -9.07
N PRO A 327 -30.38 -33.84 -9.58
CA PRO A 327 -31.28 -34.87 -9.13
C PRO A 327 -30.67 -36.27 -9.23
N ILE A 328 -30.88 -37.07 -8.19
CA ILE A 328 -30.44 -38.48 -8.16
C ILE A 328 -31.40 -39.34 -9.00
N ALA A 329 -32.68 -38.96 -9.08
CA ALA A 329 -33.65 -39.64 -9.92
C ALA A 329 -33.37 -39.33 -11.38
N ILE A 330 -32.90 -40.34 -12.13
CA ILE A 330 -32.51 -40.21 -13.55
C ILE A 330 -33.61 -39.55 -14.39
N SER A 331 -34.89 -39.85 -14.13
CA SER A 331 -36.03 -39.25 -14.86
C SER A 331 -36.15 -37.72 -14.69
N GLU A 332 -35.64 -37.17 -13.59
CA GLU A 332 -35.74 -35.75 -13.25
C GLU A 332 -34.65 -34.88 -13.91
N LEU A 333 -33.66 -35.49 -14.55
CA LEU A 333 -32.64 -34.78 -15.34
C LEU A 333 -33.20 -34.16 -16.63
N THR A 334 -34.37 -34.61 -17.09
CA THR A 334 -35.00 -34.14 -18.32
C THR A 334 -35.25 -32.63 -18.27
N GLY A 335 -34.68 -31.87 -19.21
CA GLY A 335 -34.85 -30.41 -19.27
C GLY A 335 -33.85 -29.61 -18.43
N ILE A 336 -32.92 -30.27 -17.73
CA ILE A 336 -31.79 -29.61 -17.06
C ILE A 336 -30.62 -29.51 -18.05
N PRO A 337 -30.06 -28.31 -18.29
CA PRO A 337 -28.91 -28.11 -19.18
C PRO A 337 -27.65 -28.87 -18.76
N THR A 338 -26.75 -29.09 -19.71
CA THR A 338 -25.54 -29.91 -19.51
C THR A 338 -24.41 -29.18 -18.80
N ASP A 339 -24.40 -27.85 -18.89
CA ASP A 339 -23.56 -26.92 -18.12
C ASP A 339 -23.91 -26.92 -16.62
N GLN A 340 -25.14 -27.30 -16.28
CA GLN A 340 -25.62 -27.40 -14.89
C GLN A 340 -25.50 -28.82 -14.35
N CYS A 341 -25.96 -29.80 -15.14
CA CYS A 341 -25.83 -31.21 -14.81
C CYS A 341 -25.15 -31.96 -15.95
N PRO A 342 -23.88 -32.38 -15.78
CA PRO A 342 -23.16 -33.13 -16.79
C PRO A 342 -23.96 -34.33 -17.29
N CYS A 343 -23.79 -34.66 -18.57
CA CYS A 343 -24.42 -35.84 -19.14
C CYS A 343 -23.92 -37.10 -18.43
N LEU A 344 -24.85 -37.99 -18.05
CA LEU A 344 -24.48 -39.29 -17.52
C LEU A 344 -23.83 -40.13 -18.63
N THR A 345 -22.84 -40.93 -18.25
CA THR A 345 -22.10 -41.78 -19.21
C THR A 345 -22.92 -42.99 -19.68
N THR A 346 -24.03 -43.31 -19.02
CA THR A 346 -25.01 -44.32 -19.45
C THR A 346 -26.42 -43.90 -19.01
N GLY A 347 -27.41 -44.17 -19.86
CA GLY A 347 -28.82 -44.04 -19.50
C GLY A 347 -29.32 -42.63 -19.21
N ASP A 348 -28.60 -41.57 -19.63
CA ASP A 348 -29.09 -40.20 -19.49
C ASP A 348 -30.36 -40.01 -20.34
N PRO A 349 -31.50 -39.58 -19.77
CA PRO A 349 -32.73 -39.38 -20.54
C PRO A 349 -32.61 -38.24 -21.56
N ARG A 350 -31.59 -37.39 -21.46
CA ARG A 350 -31.27 -36.32 -22.41
C ARG A 350 -30.41 -36.81 -23.59
N ALA A 351 -29.99 -38.08 -23.62
CA ALA A 351 -29.15 -38.62 -24.68
C ALA A 351 -29.86 -38.60 -26.04
N GLY A 352 -29.19 -38.07 -27.06
CA GLY A 352 -29.75 -37.86 -28.40
C GLY A 352 -30.63 -36.62 -28.55
N SER A 353 -30.77 -35.80 -27.49
CA SER A 353 -31.35 -34.46 -27.55
C SER A 353 -30.34 -33.42 -27.09
N THR A 354 -30.31 -33.09 -25.79
CA THR A 354 -29.36 -32.13 -25.21
C THR A 354 -28.00 -32.76 -24.94
N CYS A 355 -27.97 -34.05 -24.60
CA CYS A 355 -26.72 -34.81 -24.49
C CYS A 355 -26.40 -35.52 -25.81
N PRO A 356 -25.11 -35.67 -26.17
CA PRO A 356 -24.72 -36.45 -27.33
C PRO A 356 -25.33 -37.86 -27.31
N PRO A 357 -25.76 -38.39 -28.46
CA PRO A 357 -26.12 -39.79 -28.53
C PRO A 357 -24.91 -40.67 -28.20
N TYR A 358 -25.14 -41.81 -27.57
CA TYR A 358 -24.08 -42.80 -27.35
C TYR A 358 -23.73 -43.50 -28.66
N CYS A 359 -22.44 -43.65 -28.95
CA CYS A 359 -21.99 -44.34 -30.15
C CYS A 359 -22.47 -45.81 -30.13
N THR A 360 -23.07 -46.28 -31.22
CA THR A 360 -23.41 -47.70 -31.42
C THR A 360 -22.61 -48.26 -32.59
N ASP A 361 -22.38 -49.57 -32.60
CA ASP A 361 -21.46 -50.28 -33.52
C ASP A 361 -21.69 -50.04 -35.03
N ASN A 362 -22.78 -49.38 -35.46
CA ASN A 362 -23.15 -49.31 -36.88
C ASN A 362 -23.58 -47.95 -37.45
N GLU A 363 -23.59 -46.85 -36.70
CA GLU A 363 -23.82 -45.52 -37.30
C GLU A 363 -22.92 -44.46 -36.64
N TYR A 364 -21.86 -44.09 -37.36
CA TYR A 364 -21.03 -42.92 -37.08
C TYR A 364 -21.75 -41.69 -37.66
N SER A 365 -22.37 -40.89 -36.80
CA SER A 365 -22.60 -39.47 -37.05
C SER A 365 -21.52 -38.66 -36.33
N GLU A 366 -20.95 -37.64 -36.97
CA GLU A 366 -20.07 -36.67 -36.30
C GLU A 366 -20.75 -36.15 -35.01
N GLY A 367 -20.12 -36.36 -33.84
CA GLY A 367 -20.60 -35.83 -32.55
C GLY A 367 -21.18 -36.80 -31.51
N CYS A 368 -20.93 -38.12 -31.56
CA CYS A 368 -21.37 -39.06 -30.49
C CYS A 368 -20.39 -39.11 -29.28
N ALA A 369 -20.89 -39.44 -28.07
CA ALA A 369 -20.07 -39.54 -26.85
C ALA A 369 -19.58 -40.98 -26.56
N CYS A 370 -18.29 -41.11 -26.18
CA CYS A 370 -17.59 -42.35 -25.80
C CYS A 370 -18.20 -42.91 -24.46
N ASN A 371 -18.81 -44.10 -24.45
CA ASN A 371 -19.46 -44.73 -23.27
C ASN A 371 -18.41 -45.35 -22.31
N SER A 372 -18.44 -44.99 -21.01
CA SER A 372 -17.46 -45.45 -20.02
C SER A 372 -17.63 -46.92 -19.58
N GLY A 373 -18.68 -47.61 -20.04
CA GLY A 373 -18.92 -49.03 -19.77
C GLY A 373 -18.37 -49.99 -20.82
N ASP A 374 -17.77 -49.49 -21.92
CA ASP A 374 -17.24 -50.32 -23.00
C ASP A 374 -15.73 -50.57 -22.84
N PRO A 375 -15.27 -51.82 -22.66
CA PRO A 375 -13.84 -52.15 -22.47
C PRO A 375 -12.93 -51.89 -23.68
N ARG A 376 -13.44 -51.37 -24.82
CA ARG A 376 -12.70 -51.32 -26.09
C ARG A 376 -12.43 -49.91 -26.64
N ALA A 377 -12.68 -48.85 -25.89
CA ALA A 377 -12.36 -47.48 -26.29
C ALA A 377 -10.86 -47.17 -26.10
N GLY A 378 -10.01 -47.57 -27.05
CA GLY A 378 -8.54 -47.47 -26.92
C GLY A 378 -7.78 -47.03 -28.15
N SER A 379 -8.41 -46.41 -29.16
CA SER A 379 -7.66 -45.98 -30.36
C SER A 379 -8.19 -44.74 -31.09
N THR A 380 -9.32 -44.15 -30.66
CA THR A 380 -10.06 -43.18 -31.50
C THR A 380 -10.68 -41.97 -30.74
N CYS A 381 -10.33 -41.73 -29.47
CA CYS A 381 -10.68 -40.53 -28.68
C CYS A 381 -9.31 -39.86 -28.23
N PRO A 382 -8.98 -38.56 -28.48
CA PRO A 382 -7.69 -37.93 -28.09
C PRO A 382 -7.57 -37.62 -26.56
N PRO A 383 -6.35 -37.46 -25.99
CA PRO A 383 -6.16 -37.14 -24.56
C PRO A 383 -6.37 -35.63 -24.24
N TYR A 384 -6.84 -35.31 -23.02
CA TYR A 384 -7.17 -33.95 -22.53
C TYR A 384 -6.04 -33.30 -21.71
N CYS A 385 -5.96 -31.95 -21.68
CA CYS A 385 -5.03 -31.21 -20.82
C CYS A 385 -5.25 -31.54 -19.33
N THR A 386 -4.18 -31.77 -18.60
CA THR A 386 -4.18 -31.80 -17.13
C THR A 386 -3.04 -30.93 -16.65
N ASP A 387 -3.36 -29.97 -15.77
CA ASP A 387 -2.47 -29.01 -15.09
C ASP A 387 -2.08 -27.75 -15.90
N ASN A 388 -2.01 -26.60 -15.20
CA ASN A 388 -1.82 -25.21 -15.65
C ASN A 388 -0.51 -24.92 -16.44
N GLU A 389 -0.11 -25.77 -17.38
CA GLU A 389 0.95 -25.49 -18.35
C GLU A 389 0.35 -25.54 -19.76
N TYR A 390 0.16 -24.37 -20.36
CA TYR A 390 -0.20 -24.30 -21.78
C TYR A 390 1.00 -24.74 -22.63
N SER A 391 0.84 -25.83 -23.39
CA SER A 391 1.71 -26.17 -24.52
C SER A 391 0.88 -26.29 -25.79
N GLU A 392 1.39 -25.75 -26.90
CA GLU A 392 0.69 -25.77 -28.20
C GLU A 392 0.40 -27.22 -28.64
N GLY A 393 -0.88 -27.61 -28.73
CA GLY A 393 -1.32 -28.88 -29.34
C GLY A 393 -2.39 -29.69 -28.61
N CYS A 394 -2.88 -29.25 -27.46
CA CYS A 394 -3.94 -29.96 -26.73
C CYS A 394 -5.35 -29.38 -27.00
N ALA A 395 -6.40 -30.20 -26.82
CA ALA A 395 -7.79 -29.76 -26.93
C ALA A 395 -8.35 -29.38 -25.54
N CYS A 396 -8.87 -28.16 -25.41
CA CYS A 396 -9.57 -27.71 -24.21
C CYS A 396 -10.83 -28.56 -23.98
N ASN A 397 -10.98 -29.11 -22.78
CA ASN A 397 -12.20 -29.80 -22.39
C ASN A 397 -13.27 -28.75 -22.03
N SER A 398 -14.28 -28.59 -22.87
CA SER A 398 -15.39 -27.65 -22.66
C SER A 398 -16.35 -28.06 -21.52
N GLY A 399 -15.93 -28.95 -20.62
CA GLY A 399 -16.69 -29.46 -19.49
C GLY A 399 -15.96 -29.40 -18.15
N LEU A 400 -14.83 -28.71 -18.06
CA LEU A 400 -14.18 -28.41 -16.79
C LEU A 400 -14.29 -26.90 -16.53
N ASN A 401 -15.22 -26.51 -15.65
CA ASN A 401 -15.28 -25.15 -15.12
C ASN A 401 -14.04 -24.89 -14.25
N GLY A 402 -13.41 -23.72 -14.40
CA GLY A 402 -12.30 -23.29 -13.54
C GLY A 402 -11.03 -22.78 -14.25
N TYR A 403 -11.04 -22.55 -15.57
CA TYR A 403 -9.85 -22.12 -16.31
C TYR A 403 -10.08 -20.77 -17.02
N GLN A 404 -9.93 -19.67 -16.26
CA GLN A 404 -10.18 -18.28 -16.71
C GLN A 404 -9.42 -17.90 -18.00
N GLU A 405 -8.21 -18.42 -18.19
CA GLU A 405 -7.36 -18.14 -19.35
C GLU A 405 -7.97 -18.65 -20.68
N CYS A 406 -8.63 -19.81 -20.66
CA CYS A 406 -9.29 -20.38 -21.84
C CYS A 406 -10.55 -19.59 -22.24
N GLU A 407 -11.28 -19.09 -21.24
CA GLU A 407 -12.50 -18.29 -21.46
C GLU A 407 -12.17 -16.93 -22.06
N TYR A 408 -11.13 -16.26 -21.55
CA TYR A 408 -10.67 -14.98 -22.10
C TYR A 408 -10.12 -15.12 -23.53
N ALA A 409 -9.33 -16.16 -23.81
CA ALA A 409 -8.77 -16.39 -25.14
C ALA A 409 -9.83 -16.64 -26.21
N ALA A 410 -10.97 -17.24 -25.83
CA ALA A 410 -12.09 -17.52 -26.73
C ALA A 410 -12.90 -16.27 -27.14
N LEU A 411 -12.74 -15.13 -26.44
CA LEU A 411 -13.44 -13.90 -26.76
C LEU A 411 -12.88 -13.19 -27.99
N VAL A 412 -13.78 -12.69 -28.83
CA VAL A 412 -13.43 -11.82 -29.97
C VAL A 412 -13.05 -10.42 -29.49
N ALA A 413 -12.17 -9.71 -30.22
CA ALA A 413 -11.82 -8.33 -29.88
C ALA A 413 -12.99 -7.37 -30.14
N CYS A 414 -13.21 -6.39 -29.26
CA CYS A 414 -14.25 -5.39 -29.45
C CYS A 414 -13.94 -4.43 -30.61
N GLU A 415 -14.98 -3.92 -31.28
CA GLU A 415 -14.88 -2.89 -32.32
C GLU A 415 -15.56 -1.57 -31.96
N ASP A 416 -16.43 -1.59 -30.95
CA ASP A 416 -17.16 -0.43 -30.45
C ASP A 416 -16.23 0.56 -29.72
N THR A 417 -16.58 1.84 -29.78
CA THR A 417 -15.83 2.91 -29.14
C THR A 417 -15.94 2.85 -27.61
N THR A 418 -14.88 3.29 -26.93
CA THR A 418 -14.86 3.44 -25.47
C THR A 418 -16.08 4.23 -24.97
N GLY A 419 -16.74 3.72 -23.91
CA GLY A 419 -17.97 4.29 -23.34
C GLY A 419 -19.28 3.89 -24.03
N SER A 420 -19.24 3.15 -25.14
CA SER A 420 -20.45 2.54 -25.73
C SER A 420 -20.90 1.33 -24.91
N VAL A 421 -22.17 0.91 -24.98
CA VAL A 421 -22.68 -0.24 -24.22
C VAL A 421 -22.74 -1.49 -25.10
N VAL A 422 -22.14 -2.58 -24.64
CA VAL A 422 -22.25 -3.93 -25.23
C VAL A 422 -22.73 -4.92 -24.16
N SER A 423 -23.09 -6.14 -24.56
CA SER A 423 -23.43 -7.19 -23.59
C SER A 423 -22.21 -7.57 -22.76
N GLU A 424 -22.41 -7.82 -21.47
CA GLU A 424 -21.36 -8.22 -20.53
C GLU A 424 -20.65 -9.49 -21.01
N GLY A 425 -19.31 -9.46 -21.03
CA GLY A 425 -18.48 -10.57 -21.47
C GLY A 425 -18.52 -10.86 -22.97
N SER A 426 -19.11 -9.99 -23.79
CA SER A 426 -19.31 -10.28 -25.23
C SER A 426 -18.04 -10.21 -26.09
N CYS A 427 -17.03 -9.44 -25.66
CA CYS A 427 -15.78 -9.26 -26.38
C CYS A 427 -14.65 -8.84 -25.42
N LYS A 428 -13.39 -9.05 -25.83
CA LYS A 428 -12.21 -8.56 -25.09
C LYS A 428 -11.85 -7.14 -25.51
N CYS A 429 -11.59 -6.29 -24.52
CA CYS A 429 -11.24 -4.89 -24.73
C CYS A 429 -9.89 -4.76 -25.44
N LYS A 430 -9.69 -3.64 -26.13
CA LYS A 430 -8.39 -3.25 -26.72
C LYS A 430 -8.24 -1.74 -26.60
N SER A 431 -7.00 -1.23 -26.63
CA SER A 431 -6.72 0.19 -26.50
C SER A 431 -7.62 1.08 -27.37
N GLY A 432 -8.28 2.04 -26.75
CA GLY A 432 -9.22 2.99 -27.37
C GLY A 432 -10.58 2.40 -27.80
N LYS A 433 -10.89 1.15 -27.43
CA LYS A 433 -12.08 0.39 -27.81
C LYS A 433 -12.59 -0.44 -26.64
N SER A 434 -12.96 0.26 -25.58
CA SER A 434 -13.32 -0.30 -24.27
C SER A 434 -14.77 0.02 -23.91
N PRO A 435 -15.77 -0.58 -24.60
CA PRO A 435 -17.17 -0.37 -24.28
C PRO A 435 -17.53 -0.95 -22.92
N VAL A 436 -18.55 -0.39 -22.27
CA VAL A 436 -19.13 -0.92 -21.05
C VAL A 436 -19.70 -2.30 -21.35
N GLY A 437 -19.14 -3.33 -20.72
CA GLY A 437 -19.47 -4.74 -20.93
C GLY A 437 -18.35 -5.59 -21.57
N CYS A 438 -17.26 -5.01 -22.08
CA CYS A 438 -16.12 -5.82 -22.56
C CYS A 438 -15.29 -6.42 -21.40
N THR A 439 -14.56 -7.50 -21.65
CA THR A 439 -13.67 -8.15 -20.67
C THR A 439 -12.24 -7.62 -20.81
N CYS A 440 -11.65 -7.13 -19.71
CA CYS A 440 -10.26 -6.71 -19.66
C CYS A 440 -9.30 -7.92 -19.60
N PRO A 441 -8.03 -7.77 -20.00
CA PRO A 441 -6.98 -8.78 -19.76
C PRO A 441 -6.97 -9.30 -18.32
N LEU A 442 -6.57 -10.56 -18.14
CA LEU A 442 -6.53 -11.20 -16.81
C LEU A 442 -5.31 -10.80 -15.99
N ASP A 443 -4.22 -10.46 -16.66
CA ASP A 443 -2.96 -10.02 -16.09
C ASP A 443 -2.30 -8.95 -16.98
N ASP A 444 -1.18 -8.40 -16.51
CA ASP A 444 -0.39 -7.40 -17.22
C ASP A 444 0.78 -8.03 -17.99
N VAL A 445 0.67 -9.31 -18.39
CA VAL A 445 1.74 -10.05 -19.09
C VAL A 445 1.84 -9.63 -20.56
N ASP A 446 0.74 -9.18 -21.16
CA ASP A 446 0.75 -8.64 -22.54
C ASP A 446 1.19 -7.17 -22.55
N GLU A 447 2.40 -6.91 -23.07
CA GLU A 447 2.98 -5.55 -23.19
C GLU A 447 2.19 -4.61 -24.12
N SER A 448 1.25 -5.12 -24.93
CA SER A 448 0.53 -4.32 -25.93
C SER A 448 -0.73 -3.62 -25.40
N TYR A 449 -1.38 -4.20 -24.38
CA TYR A 449 -2.57 -3.63 -23.74
C TYR A 449 -2.83 -4.35 -22.41
N THR A 450 -2.62 -3.63 -21.29
CA THR A 450 -2.64 -4.23 -19.95
C THR A 450 -4.03 -4.18 -19.30
N LYS A 451 -4.22 -4.92 -18.20
CA LYS A 451 -5.45 -4.88 -17.42
C LYS A 451 -5.68 -3.50 -16.84
N GLU A 452 -4.65 -2.88 -16.29
CA GLU A 452 -4.70 -1.54 -15.71
C GLU A 452 -5.13 -0.48 -16.76
N GLN A 453 -4.54 -0.51 -17.95
CA GLN A 453 -4.92 0.38 -19.05
C GLN A 453 -6.39 0.24 -19.44
N CYS A 454 -6.92 -0.98 -19.41
CA CYS A 454 -8.31 -1.26 -19.71
C CYS A 454 -9.26 -0.70 -18.66
N GLU A 455 -8.94 -0.88 -17.38
CA GLU A 455 -9.75 -0.40 -16.27
C GLU A 455 -9.79 1.14 -16.22
N ASP A 456 -8.67 1.80 -16.48
CA ASP A 456 -8.59 3.27 -16.54
C ASP A 456 -9.36 3.84 -17.73
N GLU A 457 -9.26 3.23 -18.91
CA GLU A 457 -10.05 3.65 -20.08
C GLU A 457 -11.55 3.55 -19.82
N LYS A 458 -12.00 2.50 -19.12
CA LYS A 458 -13.41 2.34 -18.73
C LYS A 458 -13.84 3.38 -17.71
N TYR A 459 -13.04 3.60 -16.67
CA TYR A 459 -13.34 4.59 -15.64
C TYR A 459 -13.46 6.01 -16.22
N ASN A 460 -12.52 6.40 -17.09
CA ASN A 460 -12.51 7.73 -17.73
C ASN A 460 -13.68 7.95 -18.72
N ALA A 461 -14.37 6.90 -19.12
CA ALA A 461 -15.54 6.98 -19.99
C ALA A 461 -16.85 7.26 -19.23
N LEU A 462 -16.84 7.17 -17.89
CA LEU A 462 -18.02 7.38 -17.06
C LEU A 462 -18.38 8.87 -16.99
N SER A 463 -19.68 9.17 -17.12
CA SER A 463 -20.24 10.51 -16.89
C SER A 463 -20.80 10.66 -15.48
N ASP A 464 -20.99 11.90 -15.02
CA ASP A 464 -21.65 12.18 -13.74
C ASP A 464 -23.08 11.62 -13.68
N CYS A 465 -23.46 11.02 -12.56
CA CYS A 465 -24.81 10.55 -12.34
C CYS A 465 -25.81 11.71 -12.43
N SER A 466 -26.83 11.57 -13.28
CA SER A 466 -27.88 12.59 -13.51
C SER A 466 -29.20 12.31 -12.76
N SER A 467 -29.32 11.16 -12.09
CA SER A 467 -30.49 10.80 -11.27
C SER A 467 -30.09 9.82 -10.15
N GLY A 468 -30.68 9.97 -8.96
CA GLY A 468 -30.31 9.18 -7.78
C GLY A 468 -31.07 7.87 -7.61
N SER A 469 -31.95 7.50 -8.54
CA SER A 469 -32.84 6.33 -8.38
C SER A 469 -32.53 5.14 -9.28
N ILE A 470 -31.76 5.33 -10.36
CA ILE A 470 -31.43 4.27 -11.33
C ILE A 470 -29.99 4.49 -11.80
N LEU A 471 -29.14 3.49 -11.59
CA LEU A 471 -27.80 3.45 -12.19
C LEU A 471 -27.96 3.15 -13.69
N PRO A 472 -27.38 3.96 -14.60
CA PRO A 472 -27.45 3.68 -16.02
C PRO A 472 -26.65 2.41 -16.34
N SER A 473 -27.00 1.72 -17.43
CA SER A 473 -26.32 0.48 -17.84
C SER A 473 -24.84 0.68 -18.19
N GLU A 474 -24.46 1.92 -18.49
CA GLU A 474 -23.06 2.32 -18.72
C GLU A 474 -22.28 2.64 -17.43
N GLY A 475 -22.94 2.64 -16.27
CA GLY A 475 -22.38 3.15 -15.02
C GLY A 475 -22.30 4.68 -15.00
N CYS A 476 -22.11 5.28 -13.82
CA CYS A 476 -21.89 6.73 -13.68
C CYS A 476 -21.07 7.06 -12.44
N LEU A 477 -20.46 8.26 -12.45
CA LEU A 477 -19.71 8.79 -11.31
C LEU A 477 -20.64 9.39 -10.26
N CYS A 478 -20.53 8.94 -9.01
CA CYS A 478 -21.28 9.48 -7.88
C CYS A 478 -20.97 10.98 -7.70
N ASN A 479 -22.00 11.77 -7.39
CA ASN A 479 -21.82 13.18 -6.99
C ASN A 479 -22.70 13.52 -5.78
N THR A 480 -22.56 14.74 -5.27
CA THR A 480 -23.25 15.18 -4.04
C THR A 480 -24.77 15.25 -4.17
N GLU A 481 -25.32 15.29 -5.38
CA GLU A 481 -26.76 15.36 -5.64
C GLU A 481 -27.38 14.00 -5.99
N TYR A 482 -26.59 13.08 -6.58
CA TYR A 482 -27.06 11.82 -7.12
C TYR A 482 -26.11 10.66 -6.77
N ILE A 483 -26.57 9.81 -5.84
CA ILE A 483 -25.84 8.65 -5.32
C ILE A 483 -26.73 7.40 -5.47
N PRO A 484 -26.95 6.88 -6.70
CA PRO A 484 -27.64 5.61 -6.86
C PRO A 484 -26.77 4.47 -6.34
N ASN A 485 -27.39 3.44 -5.76
CA ASN A 485 -26.66 2.25 -5.30
C ASN A 485 -25.78 1.67 -6.43
N GLY A 486 -24.49 1.51 -6.14
CA GLY A 486 -23.51 0.96 -7.09
C GLY A 486 -22.91 1.98 -8.07
N CYS A 487 -23.10 3.29 -7.88
CA CYS A 487 -22.33 4.28 -8.63
C CYS A 487 -20.83 4.19 -8.32
N THR A 488 -20.00 4.57 -9.29
CA THR A 488 -18.54 4.57 -9.14
C THR A 488 -18.10 5.87 -8.48
N CYS A 489 -17.29 5.79 -7.44
CA CYS A 489 -16.80 6.99 -6.77
C CYS A 489 -15.73 7.72 -7.60
N PRO A 490 -15.77 9.06 -7.66
CA PRO A 490 -14.72 9.83 -8.30
C PRO A 490 -13.40 9.70 -7.52
N ARG A 491 -12.31 9.34 -8.20
CA ARG A 491 -10.95 9.26 -7.63
C ARG A 491 -10.43 10.64 -7.20
N ILE A 492 -10.71 11.68 -7.99
CA ILE A 492 -10.22 13.04 -7.79
C ILE A 492 -11.36 14.04 -8.00
N ILE A 493 -11.50 15.00 -7.09
CA ILE A 493 -12.48 16.09 -7.18
C ILE A 493 -11.82 17.46 -6.98
N THR A 494 -12.52 18.52 -7.38
CA THR A 494 -12.04 19.90 -7.19
C THR A 494 -12.01 20.28 -5.71
N ASP A 495 -11.15 21.24 -5.33
CA ASP A 495 -11.02 21.71 -3.95
C ASP A 495 -12.33 22.22 -3.35
N ASP A 496 -13.14 22.85 -4.20
CA ASP A 496 -14.44 23.46 -3.87
C ASP A 496 -15.57 22.42 -3.74
N THR A 497 -15.35 21.17 -4.14
CA THR A 497 -16.36 20.10 -4.13
C THR A 497 -16.33 19.36 -2.79
N ASN A 498 -17.51 19.04 -2.24
CA ASN A 498 -17.61 18.17 -1.07
C ASN A 498 -17.42 16.71 -1.48
N LYS A 499 -16.70 15.94 -0.66
CA LYS A 499 -16.61 14.48 -0.84
C LYS A 499 -18.01 13.88 -0.67
N VAL A 500 -18.35 12.91 -1.52
CA VAL A 500 -19.57 12.11 -1.35
C VAL A 500 -19.40 11.28 -0.08
N GLU A 501 -20.41 11.25 0.80
CA GLU A 501 -20.33 10.66 2.14
C GLU A 501 -19.88 9.19 2.13
N GLU A 502 -20.29 8.42 1.12
CA GLU A 502 -19.89 7.01 0.94
C GLU A 502 -18.57 6.81 0.18
N CYS A 503 -17.97 7.89 -0.36
CA CYS A 503 -16.73 7.84 -1.15
C CYS A 503 -15.53 8.49 -0.44
N THR A 504 -15.66 8.89 0.82
CA THR A 504 -14.68 9.75 1.51
C THR A 504 -13.26 9.18 1.53
N ASP A 505 -13.14 7.86 1.60
CA ASP A 505 -11.87 7.15 1.84
C ASP A 505 -11.08 6.90 0.56
N ILE A 506 -11.74 6.98 -0.61
CA ILE A 506 -11.14 6.73 -1.92
C ILE A 506 -11.05 7.98 -2.80
N THR A 507 -11.83 9.02 -2.49
CA THR A 507 -11.79 10.30 -3.21
C THR A 507 -10.76 11.25 -2.60
N LYS A 508 -9.84 11.76 -3.42
CA LYS A 508 -8.91 12.85 -3.05
C LYS A 508 -9.34 14.19 -3.64
N LYS A 509 -9.12 15.28 -2.90
CA LYS A 509 -9.22 16.65 -3.44
C LYS A 509 -7.93 17.05 -4.14
N CYS A 510 -7.99 17.99 -5.08
CA CYS A 510 -6.79 18.49 -5.77
C CYS A 510 -5.69 18.94 -4.80
N ASN A 511 -6.05 19.57 -3.68
CA ASN A 511 -5.12 20.04 -2.64
C ASN A 511 -4.60 18.95 -1.70
N GLU A 512 -5.13 17.73 -1.78
CA GLU A 512 -4.65 16.54 -1.08
C GLU A 512 -3.67 15.72 -1.95
N LEU A 513 -3.50 16.09 -3.22
CA LEU A 513 -2.59 15.40 -4.13
C LEU A 513 -1.13 15.78 -3.89
N SER A 514 -0.24 14.81 -4.13
CA SER A 514 1.19 15.06 -4.25
C SER A 514 1.52 15.82 -5.55
N LYS A 515 2.72 16.39 -5.65
CA LYS A 515 3.20 17.01 -6.91
C LYS A 515 3.11 16.06 -8.09
N GLN A 516 3.55 14.82 -7.92
CA GLN A 516 3.56 13.80 -8.96
C GLN A 516 2.13 13.41 -9.37
N GLN A 517 1.25 13.20 -8.38
CA GLN A 517 -0.16 12.92 -8.67
C GLN A 517 -0.82 14.08 -9.41
N LEU A 518 -0.51 15.32 -9.05
CA LEU A 518 -1.04 16.49 -9.74
C LEU A 518 -0.53 16.61 -11.19
N GLU A 519 0.70 16.17 -11.51
CA GLU A 519 1.24 16.20 -12.88
C GLU A 519 0.39 15.41 -13.88
N GLU A 520 -0.28 14.36 -13.42
CA GLU A 520 -1.11 13.46 -14.22
C GLU A 520 -2.57 13.92 -14.32
N VAL A 521 -2.97 14.95 -13.57
CA VAL A 521 -4.35 15.42 -13.50
C VAL A 521 -4.61 16.57 -14.46
N ASP A 522 -5.66 16.41 -15.27
CA ASP A 522 -6.07 17.41 -16.25
C ASP A 522 -6.40 18.77 -15.59
N THR A 523 -5.98 19.85 -16.26
CA THR A 523 -6.14 21.22 -15.75
C THR A 523 -7.59 21.73 -15.76
N THR A 524 -8.50 21.02 -16.43
CA THR A 524 -9.94 21.27 -16.39
C THR A 524 -10.60 20.74 -15.12
N LEU A 525 -10.10 19.62 -14.58
CA LEU A 525 -10.55 19.09 -13.29
C LEU A 525 -9.91 19.85 -12.13
N CYS A 526 -8.58 19.89 -12.08
CA CYS A 526 -7.85 20.66 -11.06
C CYS A 526 -7.34 21.97 -11.66
N LYS A 527 -7.88 23.11 -11.24
CA LYS A 527 -7.41 24.44 -11.69
C LYS A 527 -5.92 24.62 -11.41
N CYS A 528 -5.24 25.42 -12.22
CA CYS A 528 -3.83 25.74 -12.00
C CYS A 528 -3.62 26.47 -10.67
N TYR A 529 -2.67 26.01 -9.87
CA TYR A 529 -2.24 26.74 -8.68
C TYR A 529 -1.39 27.94 -9.09
N LYS A 530 -1.61 29.07 -8.42
CA LYS A 530 -0.90 30.33 -8.69
C LYS A 530 0.60 30.25 -8.35
N ALA A 531 1.00 29.30 -7.52
CA ALA A 531 2.42 29.07 -7.22
C ALA A 531 2.74 27.57 -7.18
N GLY A 532 3.92 27.20 -7.69
CA GLY A 532 4.49 25.87 -7.58
C GLY A 532 3.82 24.74 -8.38
N ASP A 533 2.88 25.05 -9.30
CA ASP A 533 2.17 24.02 -10.08
C ASP A 533 3.11 23.33 -11.10
N PRO A 534 3.37 22.01 -10.99
CA PRO A 534 4.34 21.33 -11.82
C PRO A 534 3.82 21.04 -13.23
N ARG A 535 2.51 21.16 -13.48
CA ARG A 535 1.91 20.80 -14.76
C ARG A 535 2.32 21.77 -15.87
N ASN A 536 2.79 21.21 -16.99
CA ASN A 536 3.19 21.99 -18.16
C ASN A 536 2.05 22.88 -18.71
N GLY A 537 0.78 22.46 -18.57
CA GLY A 537 -0.39 23.24 -18.98
C GLY A 537 -0.64 24.53 -18.18
N CYS A 538 0.02 24.69 -17.02
CA CYS A 538 -0.08 25.85 -16.14
C CYS A 538 1.08 26.86 -16.33
N THR A 539 1.98 26.60 -17.29
CA THR A 539 3.12 27.47 -17.60
C THR A 539 2.65 28.89 -17.94
N GLY A 540 3.02 29.87 -17.11
CA GLY A 540 2.63 31.28 -17.26
C GLY A 540 1.44 31.74 -16.40
N GLN A 541 0.79 30.82 -15.68
CA GLN A 541 -0.20 31.13 -14.63
C GLN A 541 0.34 30.86 -13.22
N THR A 542 1.39 30.05 -13.12
CA THR A 542 2.08 29.73 -11.88
C THR A 542 3.40 30.49 -11.77
N ILE A 543 3.76 30.89 -10.55
CA ILE A 543 5.06 31.48 -10.21
C ILE A 543 5.79 30.62 -9.18
N GLU A 544 7.08 30.84 -8.99
CA GLU A 544 7.87 30.08 -8.02
C GLU A 544 7.36 30.34 -6.59
N CYS A 545 7.43 29.32 -5.74
CA CYS A 545 6.90 29.39 -4.37
C CYS A 545 7.61 30.45 -3.50
N ASP A 546 8.88 30.72 -3.79
CA ASP A 546 9.73 31.69 -3.07
C ASP A 546 9.69 33.10 -3.68
N ASP A 547 8.90 33.31 -4.75
CA ASP A 547 8.74 34.64 -5.33
C ASP A 547 7.97 35.55 -4.37
N SER A 548 8.45 36.78 -4.19
CA SER A 548 7.80 37.82 -3.38
C SER A 548 6.35 38.15 -3.80
N GLN A 549 5.94 37.79 -5.01
CA GLN A 549 4.59 37.97 -5.54
C GLN A 549 3.71 36.72 -5.39
N ALA A 550 4.26 35.60 -4.89
CA ALA A 550 3.54 34.36 -4.69
C ALA A 550 2.52 34.47 -3.55
N ASP A 551 1.26 34.22 -3.89
CA ASP A 551 0.19 34.06 -2.90
C ASP A 551 0.09 32.58 -2.51
N LEU A 552 0.71 32.23 -1.39
CA LEU A 552 0.72 30.86 -0.87
C LEU A 552 -0.52 30.52 -0.02
N SER A 553 -1.44 31.47 0.22
CA SER A 553 -2.52 31.30 1.21
C SER A 553 -3.48 30.14 0.91
N GLN A 554 -3.58 29.70 -0.35
CA GLN A 554 -4.42 28.58 -0.82
C GLN A 554 -3.60 27.55 -1.60
N VAL A 555 -2.29 27.47 -1.33
CA VAL A 555 -1.39 26.52 -1.98
C VAL A 555 -1.01 25.43 -0.97
N PRO A 556 -1.27 24.14 -1.28
CA PRO A 556 -0.95 23.04 -0.36
C PRO A 556 0.56 22.90 -0.15
N ILE A 557 0.96 22.37 1.01
CA ILE A 557 2.38 22.20 1.38
C ILE A 557 3.08 21.20 0.47
N SER A 558 2.34 20.20 -0.04
CA SER A 558 2.83 19.26 -1.05
C SER A 558 3.34 19.97 -2.31
N LEU A 559 2.75 21.14 -2.65
CA LEU A 559 3.09 21.94 -3.82
C LEU A 559 4.14 23.03 -3.53
N CYS A 560 3.94 23.78 -2.45
CA CYS A 560 4.91 24.77 -2.00
C CYS A 560 5.30 24.50 -0.54
N PRO A 561 6.56 24.13 -0.26
CA PRO A 561 7.02 23.94 1.11
C PRO A 561 6.88 25.25 1.91
N CYS A 562 6.83 25.13 3.23
CA CYS A 562 6.74 26.30 4.11
C CYS A 562 7.97 27.20 3.93
N LEU A 563 7.75 28.49 3.69
CA LEU A 563 8.86 29.44 3.56
C LEU A 563 9.55 29.66 4.91
N ALA A 564 10.86 29.90 4.88
CA ALA A 564 11.66 30.17 6.07
C ALA A 564 11.34 31.53 6.73
N THR A 565 10.65 32.42 6.02
CA THR A 565 10.20 33.73 6.51
C THR A 565 8.92 34.14 5.80
N GLY A 566 8.01 34.80 6.51
CA GLY A 566 6.87 35.48 5.90
C GLY A 566 5.88 34.59 5.15
N ASP A 567 5.86 33.27 5.40
CA ASP A 567 4.85 32.39 4.81
C ASP A 567 3.45 32.78 5.31
N PRO A 568 2.50 33.13 4.43
CA PRO A 568 1.15 33.51 4.85
C PRO A 568 0.37 32.36 5.51
N ARG A 569 0.86 31.11 5.40
CA ARG A 569 0.28 29.93 6.05
C ARG A 569 0.91 29.63 7.42
N ALA A 570 1.89 30.42 7.88
CA ALA A 570 2.53 30.21 9.18
C ALA A 570 1.52 30.34 10.34
N GLY A 571 1.51 29.35 11.23
CA GLY A 571 0.58 29.25 12.35
C GLY A 571 -0.80 28.69 11.98
N SER A 572 -1.03 28.34 10.71
CA SER A 572 -2.17 27.54 10.28
C SER A 572 -1.70 26.19 9.76
N THR A 573 -1.35 26.10 8.48
CA THR A 573 -0.87 24.86 7.85
C THR A 573 0.63 24.69 8.04
N CYS A 574 1.39 25.79 8.06
CA CYS A 574 2.82 25.78 8.34
C CYS A 574 3.06 26.01 9.84
N PRO A 575 4.16 25.47 10.40
CA PRO A 575 4.57 25.80 11.76
C PRO A 575 4.63 27.32 11.97
N PRO A 576 4.14 27.85 13.11
CA PRO A 576 4.29 29.26 13.42
C PRO A 576 5.77 29.63 13.53
N TYR A 577 6.11 30.87 13.24
CA TYR A 577 7.46 31.36 13.52
C TYR A 577 7.61 31.63 15.01
N CYS A 578 8.76 31.25 15.57
CA CYS A 578 9.06 31.53 16.97
C CYS A 578 9.05 33.06 17.21
N THR A 579 8.35 33.51 18.23
CA THR A 579 8.32 34.91 18.68
C THR A 579 8.79 34.96 20.14
N ASP A 580 9.69 35.89 20.46
CA ASP A 580 10.09 36.26 21.84
C ASP A 580 11.19 35.42 22.54
N ASN A 581 12.24 34.99 21.83
CA ASN A 581 13.43 34.32 22.41
C ASN A 581 13.15 33.06 23.26
N GLU A 582 11.91 32.63 23.43
CA GLU A 582 11.55 31.33 23.99
C GLU A 582 11.32 30.36 22.83
N TYR A 583 12.25 29.43 22.65
CA TYR A 583 12.03 28.27 21.79
C TYR A 583 10.91 27.43 22.42
N SER A 584 9.77 27.33 21.72
CA SER A 584 8.71 26.37 22.04
C SER A 584 8.78 25.21 21.05
N GLU A 585 8.61 23.99 21.55
CA GLU A 585 8.62 22.78 20.72
C GLU A 585 7.51 22.88 19.65
N GLY A 586 7.89 22.90 18.36
CA GLY A 586 6.95 22.98 17.23
C GLY A 586 6.90 24.31 16.44
N CYS A 587 7.75 25.31 16.72
CA CYS A 587 7.86 26.53 15.89
C CYS A 587 9.05 26.48 14.91
N ALA A 588 8.96 27.22 13.79
CA ALA A 588 10.03 27.36 12.79
C ALA A 588 10.89 28.62 13.03
N CYS A 589 12.21 28.52 12.89
CA CYS A 589 13.12 29.66 13.01
C CYS A 589 12.96 30.63 11.82
N ASN A 590 12.66 31.91 12.11
CA ASN A 590 12.52 32.94 11.08
C ASN A 590 13.90 33.49 10.65
N SER A 591 14.37 33.09 9.47
CA SER A 591 15.68 33.51 8.93
C SER A 591 15.79 35.01 8.55
N GLY A 592 14.70 35.78 8.63
CA GLY A 592 14.64 37.19 8.26
C GLY A 592 14.86 38.18 9.41
N LEU A 593 14.96 37.68 10.65
CA LEU A 593 15.17 38.51 11.85
C LEU A 593 16.63 38.41 12.32
N ASN A 594 17.36 39.53 12.32
CA ASN A 594 18.71 39.58 12.89
C ASN A 594 18.66 39.45 14.43
N GLY A 595 19.37 38.47 15.00
CA GLY A 595 19.50 38.28 16.46
C GLY A 595 19.17 36.88 17.00
N TYR A 596 18.82 35.90 16.14
CA TYR A 596 18.33 34.57 16.53
C TYR A 596 19.44 33.50 16.71
N GLN A 597 20.60 33.83 17.28
CA GLN A 597 21.69 32.86 17.51
C GLN A 597 21.27 31.70 18.44
N GLU A 598 20.28 31.93 19.29
CA GLU A 598 19.70 30.95 20.22
C GLU A 598 18.90 29.84 19.51
N CYS A 599 18.23 30.15 18.38
CA CYS A 599 17.51 29.19 17.55
C CYS A 599 18.49 28.30 16.75
N GLU A 600 19.58 28.89 16.24
CA GLU A 600 20.66 28.16 15.58
C GLU A 600 21.38 27.21 16.54
N TYR A 601 21.61 27.63 17.79
CA TYR A 601 22.19 26.77 18.83
C TYR A 601 21.24 25.64 19.26
N ALA A 602 19.94 25.92 19.42
CA ALA A 602 18.95 24.91 19.79
C ALA A 602 18.82 23.79 18.73
N ALA A 603 18.91 24.15 17.44
CA ALA A 603 18.84 23.24 16.30
C ALA A 603 20.08 22.33 16.14
N LEU A 604 21.21 22.64 16.80
CA LEU A 604 22.37 21.75 16.81
C LEU A 604 22.10 20.51 17.67
N VAL A 605 22.44 19.33 17.13
CA VAL A 605 22.43 18.07 17.89
C VAL A 605 23.48 18.09 18.99
N ALA A 606 23.23 17.41 20.11
CA ALA A 606 24.22 17.29 21.18
C ALA A 606 25.39 16.39 20.74
N CYS A 607 26.62 16.78 21.05
CA CYS A 607 27.79 15.97 20.70
C CYS A 607 27.80 14.65 21.48
N GLU A 608 28.12 13.54 20.81
CA GLU A 608 28.30 12.24 21.46
C GLU A 608 29.76 11.81 21.63
N ASP A 609 30.68 12.53 21.00
CA ASP A 609 32.12 12.30 21.08
C ASP A 609 32.69 12.67 22.45
N THR A 610 33.74 11.95 22.85
CA THR A 610 34.42 12.19 24.13
C THR A 610 35.17 13.53 24.12
N THR A 611 35.25 14.16 25.29
CA THR A 611 35.99 15.42 25.49
C THR A 611 37.42 15.30 24.97
N GLY A 612 37.80 16.22 24.07
CA GLY A 612 39.13 16.25 23.42
C GLY A 612 39.22 15.61 22.05
N SER A 613 38.18 14.91 21.58
CA SER A 613 38.10 14.45 20.19
C SER A 613 37.94 15.64 19.23
N VAL A 614 38.28 15.51 17.96
CA VAL A 614 38.17 16.61 16.98
C VAL A 614 36.93 16.40 16.12
N VAL A 615 36.03 17.39 16.10
CA VAL A 615 34.85 17.44 15.23
C VAL A 615 34.90 18.70 14.37
N SER A 616 34.07 18.76 13.33
CA SER A 616 34.00 19.95 12.47
C SER A 616 33.47 21.14 13.27
N GLU A 617 34.02 22.34 13.05
CA GLU A 617 33.62 23.54 13.79
C GLU A 617 32.13 23.82 13.62
N GLY A 618 31.39 23.87 14.73
CA GLY A 618 29.95 24.13 14.73
C GLY A 618 29.05 22.94 14.41
N SER A 619 29.57 21.71 14.33
CA SER A 619 28.78 20.53 13.92
C SER A 619 27.79 20.01 14.97
N CYS A 620 28.00 20.33 16.25
CA CYS A 620 27.15 19.88 17.35
C CYS A 620 27.31 20.82 18.57
N LYS A 621 26.33 20.81 19.48
CA LYS A 621 26.40 21.55 20.75
C LYS A 621 27.06 20.71 21.84
N CYS A 622 28.00 21.31 22.58
CA CYS A 622 28.72 20.61 23.66
C CYS A 622 27.77 20.25 24.80
N LYS A 623 28.06 19.17 25.53
CA LYS A 623 27.39 18.80 26.78
C LYS A 623 28.40 18.39 27.83
N SER A 624 28.02 18.48 29.11
CA SER A 624 28.93 18.15 30.23
C SER A 624 29.57 16.76 30.05
N GLY A 625 30.90 16.73 30.11
CA GLY A 625 31.68 15.51 29.94
C GLY A 625 31.84 15.01 28.50
N LYS A 626 31.31 15.72 27.50
CA LYS A 626 31.43 15.42 26.05
C LYS A 626 31.64 16.71 25.23
N SER A 627 32.84 17.26 25.36
CA SER A 627 33.23 18.56 24.78
C SER A 627 34.39 18.41 23.79
N PRO A 628 34.15 17.87 22.58
CA PRO A 628 35.17 17.74 21.56
C PRO A 628 35.63 19.11 21.03
N VAL A 629 36.88 19.18 20.54
CA VAL A 629 37.44 20.33 19.85
C VAL A 629 36.66 20.55 18.55
N GLY A 630 35.82 21.58 18.51
CA GLY A 630 34.94 21.91 17.38
C GLY A 630 33.46 22.05 17.74
N CYS A 631 33.01 21.57 18.91
CA CYS A 631 31.62 21.74 19.34
C CYS A 631 31.29 23.20 19.72
N THR A 632 30.02 23.60 19.63
CA THR A 632 29.54 24.94 20.01
C THR A 632 29.11 24.95 21.48
N CYS A 633 29.64 25.90 22.26
CA CYS A 633 29.21 26.10 23.66
C CYS A 633 27.92 26.94 23.72
N PRO A 634 27.13 26.81 24.80
CA PRO A 634 25.98 27.69 25.06
C PRO A 634 26.33 29.17 24.90
N LEU A 635 25.38 30.01 24.47
CA LEU A 635 25.64 31.42 24.19
C LEU A 635 25.70 32.29 25.46
N ASP A 636 25.10 31.82 26.54
CA ASP A 636 25.09 32.46 27.85
C ASP A 636 25.23 31.44 29.00
N ASP A 637 25.25 31.95 30.23
CA ASP A 637 25.37 31.13 31.45
C ASP A 637 24.01 31.04 32.18
N VAL A 638 22.89 31.08 31.45
CA VAL A 638 21.53 31.17 32.02
C VAL A 638 20.96 29.80 32.38
N ASP A 639 21.41 28.73 31.72
CA ASP A 639 21.04 27.35 32.03
C ASP A 639 21.84 26.82 33.25
N GLU A 640 21.15 26.49 34.35
CA GLU A 640 21.77 25.99 35.59
C GLU A 640 22.42 24.60 35.43
N SER A 641 22.13 23.88 34.34
CA SER A 641 22.60 22.50 34.13
C SER A 641 23.98 22.41 33.47
N TYR A 642 24.32 23.32 32.55
CA TYR A 642 25.62 23.35 31.85
C TYR A 642 25.88 24.72 31.20
N THR A 643 26.81 25.48 31.75
CA THR A 643 27.05 26.89 31.36
C THR A 643 28.11 27.04 30.26
N ARG A 644 28.08 28.15 29.51
CA ARG A 644 29.15 28.49 28.54
C ARG A 644 30.53 28.44 29.19
N THR A 645 30.64 28.96 30.41
CA THR A 645 31.90 28.97 31.16
C THR A 645 32.39 27.55 31.46
N ALA A 646 31.51 26.64 31.89
CA ALA A 646 31.87 25.25 32.15
C ALA A 646 32.30 24.53 30.86
N CYS A 647 31.65 24.83 29.74
CA CYS A 647 31.97 24.28 28.43
C CYS A 647 33.35 24.69 27.92
N GLU A 648 33.70 25.98 28.03
CA GLU A 648 35.02 26.47 27.61
C GLU A 648 36.15 25.93 28.50
N ASP A 649 35.89 25.76 29.80
CA ASP A 649 36.86 25.15 30.72
C ASP A 649 37.12 23.66 30.40
N GLU A 650 36.07 22.90 30.07
CA GLU A 650 36.20 21.50 29.64
C GLU A 650 37.03 21.37 28.34
N LYS A 651 36.84 22.29 27.39
CA LYS A 651 37.65 22.34 26.15
C LYS A 651 39.13 22.64 26.41
N GLN A 652 39.47 23.44 27.42
CA GLN A 652 40.86 23.81 27.72
C GLN A 652 41.65 22.71 28.45
N GLN A 653 40.98 21.79 29.16
CA GLN A 653 41.66 20.69 29.89
C GLN A 653 42.39 19.71 28.96
N THR A 654 41.96 19.59 27.70
CA THR A 654 42.58 18.72 26.68
C THR A 654 43.81 19.32 26.00
N SER A 655 44.00 20.63 26.05
CA SER A 655 45.16 21.33 25.48
C SER A 655 46.46 21.08 26.27
N ASN A 656 46.36 20.79 27.58
CA ASN A 656 47.51 20.62 28.47
C ASN A 656 48.10 19.19 28.48
N TYR A 657 47.38 18.18 27.99
CA TYR A 657 47.88 16.79 27.92
C TYR A 657 48.78 16.52 26.71
N GLN A 658 48.77 17.37 25.67
CA GLN A 658 49.63 17.21 24.50
C GLN A 658 51.04 17.84 24.63
N GLN A 659 51.36 18.51 25.75
CA GLN A 659 52.67 19.15 25.94
C GLN A 659 53.69 18.35 26.79
N THR A 660 53.32 17.22 27.41
CA THR A 660 54.23 16.49 28.32
C THR A 660 55.06 15.37 27.69
N ASP A 661 54.79 14.96 26.44
CA ASP A 661 55.51 13.83 25.80
C ASP A 661 56.74 14.22 24.96
N SER A 662 57.26 15.43 25.10
CA SER A 662 58.47 15.89 24.38
C SER A 662 59.72 16.06 25.26
N SER A 663 59.76 15.48 26.46
CA SER A 663 60.97 15.54 27.31
C SER A 663 61.10 14.34 28.25
N SER A 664 61.59 13.21 27.73
CA SER A 664 62.40 12.22 28.45
C SER A 664 63.14 11.31 27.48
#